data_AF-A0A1I2IX47-F1
#
_entry.id   AF-A0A1I2IX47-F1
#
_cell.length_a   1.000
_cell.length_b   1.000
_cell.length_c   1.000
_cell.angle_alpha   90.00
_cell.angle_beta   90.00
_cell.angle_gamma   90.00
#
_symmetry.space_group_name_H-M   'P 1'
#
loop_
_entity.id
_entity.type
_entity.pdbx_description
1 polymer ?
#
loop_
_entity_poly.entity_id
_entity_poly.type
_entity_poly.pdbx_seq_one_letter_code
_entity_poly.pdbx_strand_id
1 'polypeptide(L)'
;MVQQQSSVEDVLDNIRPFLPELITACEFVAGSLYQPMEQATWDKFADVLEGMDDLYRTLNSIHSEMDPSAVLWSYLKVFIAEFSSNFQIMNNYMDAEQYREAGDCIHYELNPLFYQLEIAIGGARTIAEQRYGANLEYIKVKFPKLYDQIISIDKNNHVYQTMNARNGAPNLCVTLAEKAPVYLYSTYNPLDEADRWVQHLTDKVQGKDNIIIYGVGFGYHISAYLDAYPDHNVYLYEPDEQIFLAAMKSVDLNKLLDRPQIKDFVVGGNASQQAKLFYKFLRYMKGEPEILSLPIYQSLMADKVSQFCNDAIIAIMNYDSSYRLYEKFGREWLENTLFNLSTTLSTPPITNMKNKLEGFSAVIVGAGPSLEADIKHLSNLKEHAYIIAAGSTIQSLLHFGITPHLIISMDGTDANYNVFRDLDISHIPLLYTPMVKYKIIDKKWDYLFHMHFHNDVASKKIMELSDQDPLFNSNHSVTGTAIQAAIYMGCKEIIFTGQDLSYPNDRVYSPGAKHFKEEKLEQQIEAATLVVENVNGTMNRTSNLMKLTLADIESVLEGYPAVQFINTTAMGAKIKYTTAEPMEQVVKRLGNKKTDENFFIKEIKESSHYENERLQTIKNLVFRMPEELKSYEEGLKGINKNIEKLPELSRKNPQKCFTLIKTIETDWKVAINSQPFQVFCFMLFRNALSEFERDLPELAEENNMIKKAKLAQEIMKPLVVKLLDEIPRMKELIDETVKRVGAGTNI
;
A
#
# COMPACT_ATOMS: atom_id res chain seq x y z
N MET A 1 -53.60 -30.85 -6.97
CA MET A 1 -52.25 -30.31 -6.72
C MET A 1 -52.21 -28.78 -6.77
N VAL A 2 -52.55 -28.11 -7.88
CA VAL A 2 -52.50 -26.63 -7.97
C VAL A 2 -53.41 -25.91 -6.94
N GLN A 3 -54.62 -26.43 -6.68
CA GLN A 3 -55.54 -25.87 -5.66
C GLN A 3 -55.11 -26.13 -4.20
N GLN A 4 -54.34 -27.21 -3.94
CA GLN A 4 -53.83 -27.54 -2.59
C GLN A 4 -52.55 -26.76 -2.26
N GLN A 5 -51.70 -26.47 -3.24
CA GLN A 5 -50.53 -25.61 -3.05
C GLN A 5 -50.91 -24.15 -2.75
N SER A 6 -52.04 -23.67 -3.30
CA SER A 6 -52.56 -22.32 -3.04
C SER A 6 -52.97 -22.13 -1.57
N SER A 7 -53.64 -23.11 -0.94
CA SER A 7 -54.11 -22.94 0.45
C SER A 7 -52.98 -23.06 1.48
N VAL A 8 -51.93 -23.82 1.19
CA VAL A 8 -50.75 -23.92 2.07
C VAL A 8 -49.99 -22.59 2.11
N GLU A 9 -49.78 -21.95 0.96
CA GLU A 9 -49.05 -20.68 0.88
C GLU A 9 -49.82 -19.54 1.57
N ASP A 10 -51.15 -19.48 1.41
CA ASP A 10 -52.01 -18.50 2.09
C ASP A 10 -51.93 -18.61 3.63
N VAL A 11 -51.77 -19.82 4.16
CA VAL A 11 -51.61 -20.02 5.61
C VAL A 11 -50.18 -19.66 6.04
N LEU A 12 -49.15 -20.00 5.26
CA LEU A 12 -47.77 -19.57 5.53
C LEU A 12 -47.63 -18.04 5.52
N ASP A 13 -48.37 -17.33 4.67
CA ASP A 13 -48.42 -15.86 4.63
C ASP A 13 -48.95 -15.24 5.94
N ASN A 14 -49.84 -15.93 6.66
CA ASN A 14 -50.32 -15.49 7.96
C ASN A 14 -49.33 -15.80 9.09
N ILE A 15 -48.52 -16.86 8.96
CA ILE A 15 -47.51 -17.22 9.97
C ILE A 15 -46.27 -16.31 9.89
N ARG A 16 -45.88 -15.89 8.67
CA ARG A 16 -44.70 -15.02 8.43
C ARG A 16 -44.64 -13.76 9.31
N PRO A 17 -45.70 -12.94 9.43
CA PRO A 17 -45.68 -11.78 10.31
C PRO A 17 -45.85 -12.13 11.79
N PHE A 18 -46.44 -13.29 12.12
CA PHE A 18 -46.69 -13.73 13.49
C PHE A 18 -45.45 -14.26 14.21
N LEU A 19 -44.55 -14.96 13.50
CA LEU A 19 -43.36 -15.56 14.12
C LEU A 19 -42.41 -14.56 14.81
N PRO A 20 -42.04 -13.41 14.20
CA PRO A 20 -41.20 -12.42 14.87
C PRO A 20 -41.84 -11.86 16.15
N GLU A 21 -43.17 -11.67 16.16
CA GLU A 21 -43.91 -11.21 17.33
C GLU A 21 -43.89 -12.25 18.44
N LEU A 22 -44.14 -13.53 18.09
CA LEU A 22 -44.07 -14.65 19.02
C LEU A 22 -42.66 -14.81 19.62
N ILE A 23 -41.62 -14.74 18.80
CA ILE A 23 -40.22 -14.85 19.25
C ILE A 23 -39.88 -13.74 20.24
N THR A 24 -40.22 -12.49 19.90
CA THR A 24 -39.98 -11.33 20.78
C THR A 24 -40.71 -11.49 22.11
N ALA A 25 -41.96 -11.98 22.07
CA ALA A 25 -42.74 -12.24 23.27
C ALA A 25 -42.13 -13.38 24.11
N CYS A 26 -41.62 -14.43 23.48
CA CYS A 26 -40.93 -15.53 24.15
C CYS A 26 -39.61 -15.08 24.81
N GLU A 27 -38.80 -14.23 24.16
CA GLU A 27 -37.59 -13.65 24.76
C GLU A 27 -37.92 -12.81 26.00
N PHE A 28 -38.96 -11.98 25.91
CA PHE A 28 -39.42 -11.16 27.03
C PHE A 28 -39.88 -12.04 28.21
N VAL A 29 -40.70 -13.06 27.94
CA VAL A 29 -41.23 -13.98 28.96
C VAL A 29 -40.11 -14.82 29.57
N ALA A 30 -39.20 -15.36 28.75
CA ALA A 30 -38.04 -16.12 29.23
C ALA A 30 -37.17 -15.28 30.16
N GLY A 31 -36.86 -14.03 29.80
CA GLY A 31 -36.12 -13.11 30.67
C GLY A 31 -36.83 -12.78 31.98
N SER A 32 -38.16 -12.71 31.95
CA SER A 32 -39.00 -12.42 33.12
C SER A 32 -39.09 -13.61 34.09
N LEU A 33 -38.96 -14.85 33.61
CA LEU A 33 -39.00 -16.06 34.44
C LEU A 33 -37.75 -16.25 35.34
N TYR A 34 -36.69 -15.46 35.14
CA TYR A 34 -35.55 -15.40 36.06
C TYR A 34 -35.80 -14.50 37.28
N GLN A 35 -36.94 -13.80 37.31
CA GLN A 35 -37.37 -12.95 38.42
C GLN A 35 -38.59 -13.58 39.11
N PRO A 36 -38.94 -13.16 40.34
CA PRO A 36 -40.16 -13.62 41.01
C PRO A 36 -41.42 -13.37 40.16
N MET A 37 -42.31 -14.36 40.05
CA MET A 37 -43.51 -14.29 39.20
C MET A 37 -44.52 -13.25 39.71
N GLU A 38 -44.81 -12.25 38.87
CA GLU A 38 -45.88 -11.26 39.06
C GLU A 38 -47.07 -11.55 38.13
N GLN A 39 -48.26 -11.04 38.47
CA GLN A 39 -49.49 -11.25 37.66
C GLN A 39 -49.31 -10.82 36.19
N ALA A 40 -48.58 -9.73 35.95
CA ALA A 40 -48.30 -9.25 34.60
C ALA A 40 -47.40 -10.21 33.78
N THR A 41 -46.54 -10.99 34.45
CA THR A 41 -45.72 -12.03 33.81
C THR A 41 -46.57 -13.26 33.49
N TRP A 42 -47.51 -13.60 34.37
CA TRP A 42 -48.49 -14.67 34.12
C TRP A 42 -49.38 -14.39 32.92
N ASP A 43 -49.92 -13.18 32.82
CA ASP A 43 -50.80 -12.80 31.72
C ASP A 43 -50.05 -12.87 30.36
N LYS A 44 -48.81 -12.37 30.31
CA LYS A 44 -47.96 -12.46 29.11
C LYS A 44 -47.51 -13.88 28.78
N PHE A 45 -47.26 -14.71 29.80
CA PHE A 45 -46.94 -16.12 29.59
C PHE A 45 -48.15 -16.86 28.99
N ALA A 46 -49.37 -16.56 29.44
CA ALA A 46 -50.60 -17.12 28.89
C ALA A 46 -50.78 -16.75 27.40
N ASP A 47 -50.57 -15.48 27.04
CA ASP A 47 -50.63 -15.01 25.64
C ASP A 47 -49.61 -15.74 24.75
N VAL A 48 -48.38 -15.92 25.27
CA VAL A 48 -47.32 -16.66 24.56
C VAL A 48 -47.70 -18.14 24.40
N LEU A 49 -48.27 -18.76 25.43
CA LEU A 49 -48.67 -20.17 25.40
C LEU A 49 -49.80 -20.42 24.39
N GLU A 50 -50.79 -19.51 24.32
CA GLU A 50 -51.84 -19.53 23.31
C GLU A 50 -51.25 -19.39 21.90
N GLY A 51 -50.35 -18.42 21.70
CA GLY A 51 -49.67 -18.23 20.42
C GLY A 51 -48.81 -19.42 19.97
N MET A 52 -48.17 -20.10 20.91
CA MET A 52 -47.41 -21.33 20.67
C MET A 52 -48.33 -22.50 20.26
N ASP A 53 -49.46 -22.69 20.96
CA ASP A 53 -50.43 -23.75 20.64
C ASP A 53 -51.10 -23.51 19.27
N ASP A 54 -51.48 -22.27 18.99
CA ASP A 54 -52.07 -21.88 17.70
C ASP A 54 -51.09 -22.11 16.54
N LEU A 55 -49.83 -21.74 16.71
CA LEU A 55 -48.78 -22.02 15.72
C LEU A 55 -48.64 -23.53 15.50
N TYR A 56 -48.57 -24.31 16.57
CA TYR A 56 -48.42 -25.76 16.51
C TYR A 56 -49.58 -26.44 15.80
N ARG A 57 -50.83 -26.07 16.11
CA ARG A 57 -52.04 -26.59 15.46
C ARG A 57 -52.07 -26.23 13.99
N THR A 58 -51.74 -24.98 13.68
CA THR A 58 -51.70 -24.48 12.30
C THR A 58 -50.68 -25.26 11.47
N LEU A 59 -49.46 -25.44 11.99
CA LEU A 59 -48.40 -26.19 11.29
C LEU A 59 -48.74 -27.68 11.14
N ASN A 60 -49.37 -28.31 12.13
CA ASN A 60 -49.83 -29.70 12.02
C ASN A 60 -50.91 -29.86 10.95
N SER A 61 -51.86 -28.92 10.87
CA SER A 61 -52.90 -28.91 9.84
C SER A 61 -52.28 -28.84 8.45
N ILE A 62 -51.40 -27.86 8.22
CA ILE A 62 -50.73 -27.69 6.93
C ILE A 62 -49.86 -28.90 6.59
N HIS A 63 -49.06 -29.40 7.53
CA HIS A 63 -48.19 -30.56 7.30
C HIS A 63 -48.96 -31.81 6.85
N SER A 64 -50.19 -32.00 7.34
CA SER A 64 -51.07 -33.11 6.93
C SER A 64 -51.61 -32.98 5.49
N GLU A 65 -51.67 -31.75 4.96
CA GLU A 65 -52.18 -31.43 3.62
C GLU A 65 -51.06 -31.27 2.57
N MET A 66 -49.80 -31.18 3.01
CA MET A 66 -48.63 -30.98 2.16
C MET A 66 -48.17 -32.26 1.44
N ASP A 67 -47.60 -32.09 0.25
CA ASP A 67 -46.94 -33.17 -0.50
C ASP A 67 -45.71 -33.69 0.27
N PRO A 68 -45.61 -34.99 0.60
CA PRO A 68 -44.47 -35.57 1.30
C PRO A 68 -43.12 -35.40 0.60
N SER A 69 -43.12 -35.11 -0.70
CA SER A 69 -41.91 -34.83 -1.48
C SER A 69 -41.42 -33.37 -1.37
N ALA A 70 -42.20 -32.47 -0.77
CA ALA A 70 -41.81 -31.08 -0.58
C ALA A 70 -40.69 -30.94 0.47
N VAL A 71 -39.69 -30.09 0.20
CA VAL A 71 -38.56 -29.85 1.12
C VAL A 71 -39.04 -29.37 2.49
N LEU A 72 -40.03 -28.47 2.51
CA LEU A 72 -40.60 -27.93 3.74
C LEU A 72 -41.38 -28.99 4.54
N TRP A 73 -41.88 -30.06 3.90
CA TRP A 73 -42.60 -31.14 4.60
C TRP A 73 -41.70 -31.86 5.61
N SER A 74 -40.50 -32.24 5.16
CA SER A 74 -39.52 -32.94 6.02
C SER A 74 -39.06 -32.07 7.18
N TYR A 75 -38.91 -30.76 6.94
CA TYR A 75 -38.55 -29.80 7.96
C TYR A 75 -39.66 -29.64 9.00
N LEU A 76 -40.92 -29.41 8.57
CA LEU A 76 -42.05 -29.26 9.46
C LEU A 76 -42.29 -30.50 10.30
N LYS A 77 -42.06 -31.70 9.75
CA LYS A 77 -42.15 -32.96 10.50
C LYS A 77 -41.19 -32.99 11.70
N VAL A 78 -39.94 -32.55 11.51
CA VAL A 78 -38.92 -32.51 12.57
C VAL A 78 -39.26 -31.42 13.58
N PHE A 79 -39.57 -30.22 13.09
CA PHE A 79 -39.97 -29.09 13.93
C PHE A 79 -41.15 -29.46 14.84
N ILE A 80 -42.23 -30.04 14.29
CA ILE A 80 -43.43 -30.43 15.06
C ILE A 80 -43.07 -31.41 16.18
N ALA A 81 -42.21 -32.38 15.92
CA ALA A 81 -41.79 -33.37 16.91
C ALA A 81 -40.93 -32.74 18.03
N GLU A 82 -39.94 -31.91 17.66
CA GLU A 82 -39.04 -31.24 18.61
C GLU A 82 -39.78 -30.18 19.43
N PHE A 83 -40.61 -29.37 18.79
CA PHE A 83 -41.47 -28.40 19.45
C PHE A 83 -42.39 -29.08 20.45
N SER A 84 -43.09 -30.16 20.06
CA SER A 84 -44.01 -30.85 20.97
C SER A 84 -43.30 -31.40 22.21
N SER A 85 -42.09 -31.95 22.05
CA SER A 85 -41.27 -32.44 23.16
C SER A 85 -40.85 -31.30 24.09
N ASN A 86 -40.28 -30.23 23.53
CA ASN A 86 -39.77 -29.10 24.31
C ASN A 86 -40.88 -28.29 24.98
N PHE A 87 -42.03 -28.15 24.32
CA PHE A 87 -43.22 -27.52 24.87
C PHE A 87 -43.76 -28.29 26.08
N GLN A 88 -43.75 -29.63 26.02
CA GLN A 88 -44.14 -30.47 27.16
C GLN A 88 -43.14 -30.37 28.32
N ILE A 89 -41.83 -30.32 28.04
CA ILE A 89 -40.79 -30.12 29.05
C ILE A 89 -40.99 -28.77 29.76
N MET A 90 -41.19 -27.70 28.99
CA MET A 90 -41.45 -26.35 29.52
C MET A 90 -42.70 -26.31 30.41
N ASN A 91 -43.80 -26.94 29.99
CA ASN A 91 -45.01 -27.03 30.82
C ASN A 91 -44.78 -27.80 32.12
N ASN A 92 -44.03 -28.91 32.09
CA ASN A 92 -43.70 -29.65 33.30
C ASN A 92 -42.89 -28.80 34.30
N TYR A 93 -41.97 -27.96 33.80
CA TYR A 93 -41.24 -27.02 34.67
C TYR A 93 -42.17 -25.95 35.24
N MET A 94 -43.11 -25.44 34.45
CA MET A 94 -44.10 -24.47 34.93
C MET A 94 -45.04 -25.06 36.00
N ASP A 95 -45.53 -26.29 35.80
CA ASP A 95 -46.37 -27.02 36.76
C ASP A 95 -45.63 -27.34 38.08
N ALA A 96 -44.32 -27.54 37.99
CA ALA A 96 -43.44 -27.79 39.14
C ALA A 96 -42.90 -26.50 39.80
N GLU A 97 -43.37 -25.33 39.37
CA GLU A 97 -42.90 -24.01 39.82
C GLU A 97 -41.37 -23.78 39.60
N GLN A 98 -40.77 -24.49 38.65
CA GLN A 98 -39.37 -24.38 38.24
C GLN A 98 -39.21 -23.31 37.14
N TYR A 99 -39.48 -22.06 37.47
CA TYR A 99 -39.58 -20.97 36.48
C TYR A 99 -38.28 -20.69 35.74
N ARG A 100 -37.13 -20.83 36.41
CA ARG A 100 -35.84 -20.60 35.78
C ARG A 100 -35.56 -21.62 34.67
N GLU A 101 -35.84 -22.88 34.95
CA GLU A 101 -35.69 -23.99 34.01
C GLU A 101 -36.72 -23.91 32.87
N ALA A 102 -37.93 -23.41 33.14
CA ALA A 102 -38.89 -23.06 32.10
C ALA A 102 -38.39 -21.92 31.20
N GLY A 103 -37.79 -20.88 31.80
CA GLY A 103 -37.14 -19.77 31.09
C GLY A 103 -35.95 -20.22 30.23
N ASP A 104 -35.11 -21.11 30.75
CA ASP A 104 -34.02 -21.77 30.01
C ASP A 104 -34.58 -22.55 28.81
N CYS A 105 -35.66 -23.32 29.01
CA CYS A 105 -36.29 -24.09 27.93
C CYS A 105 -36.88 -23.19 26.83
N ILE A 106 -37.53 -22.09 27.20
CA ILE A 106 -38.02 -21.12 26.20
C ILE A 106 -36.85 -20.49 25.43
N HIS A 107 -35.80 -20.08 26.14
CA HIS A 107 -34.69 -19.34 25.54
C HIS A 107 -33.75 -20.20 24.69
N TYR A 108 -33.38 -21.39 25.17
CA TYR A 108 -32.35 -22.23 24.56
C TYR A 108 -32.91 -23.36 23.69
N GLU A 109 -34.19 -23.72 23.83
CA GLU A 109 -34.80 -24.82 23.08
C GLU A 109 -35.91 -24.32 22.15
N LEU A 110 -36.92 -23.60 22.66
CA LEU A 110 -38.08 -23.19 21.86
C LEU A 110 -37.78 -22.01 20.91
N ASN A 111 -37.10 -20.96 21.38
CA ASN A 111 -36.76 -19.81 20.54
C ASN A 111 -35.90 -20.18 19.32
N PRO A 112 -34.84 -20.99 19.45
CA PRO A 112 -34.09 -21.46 18.29
C PRO A 112 -34.94 -22.21 17.29
N LEU A 113 -35.90 -23.03 17.73
CA LEU A 113 -36.83 -23.72 16.83
C LEU A 113 -37.69 -22.73 16.04
N PHE A 114 -38.22 -21.68 16.68
CA PHE A 114 -39.01 -20.65 15.99
C PHE A 114 -38.17 -19.85 14.98
N TYR A 115 -36.93 -19.48 15.32
CA TYR A 115 -36.03 -18.84 14.37
C TYR A 115 -35.74 -19.72 13.16
N GLN A 116 -35.49 -21.02 13.38
CA GLN A 116 -35.29 -21.95 12.27
C GLN A 116 -36.56 -22.09 11.41
N LEU A 117 -37.74 -22.10 12.04
CA LEU A 117 -39.02 -22.14 11.34
C LEU A 117 -39.25 -20.85 10.52
N GLU A 118 -38.99 -19.68 11.09
CA GLU A 118 -39.06 -18.38 10.41
C GLU A 118 -38.17 -18.37 9.16
N ILE A 119 -36.96 -18.90 9.26
CA ILE A 119 -36.04 -19.06 8.13
C ILE A 119 -36.60 -20.03 7.07
N ALA A 120 -37.20 -21.14 7.52
CA ALA A 120 -37.76 -22.16 6.64
C ALA A 120 -39.00 -21.69 5.88
N ILE A 121 -39.87 -20.88 6.51
CA ILE A 121 -41.13 -20.40 5.90
C ILE A 121 -41.04 -19.01 5.26
N GLY A 122 -40.14 -18.15 5.77
CA GLY A 122 -39.97 -16.75 5.33
C GLY A 122 -39.06 -16.59 4.11
N GLY A 123 -38.45 -17.69 3.64
CA GLY A 123 -37.53 -17.67 2.52
C GLY A 123 -36.27 -16.88 2.85
N ALA A 124 -35.25 -17.55 3.42
CA ALA A 124 -33.90 -17.02 3.65
C ALA A 124 -33.32 -16.21 2.47
N ARG A 125 -33.80 -16.47 1.26
CA ARG A 125 -33.46 -15.76 0.03
C ARG A 125 -33.96 -14.31 -0.01
N THR A 126 -35.17 -14.02 0.45
CA THR A 126 -35.78 -12.67 0.37
C THR A 126 -35.10 -11.69 1.34
N ILE A 127 -34.80 -12.13 2.57
CA ILE A 127 -34.10 -11.30 3.58
C ILE A 127 -32.64 -11.06 3.17
N ALA A 128 -31.95 -12.09 2.68
CA ALA A 128 -30.58 -11.95 2.19
C ALA A 128 -30.49 -11.04 0.95
N GLU A 129 -31.46 -11.12 0.03
CA GLU A 129 -31.55 -10.24 -1.14
C GLU A 129 -31.88 -8.78 -0.74
N GLN A 130 -32.77 -8.57 0.23
CA GLN A 130 -33.04 -7.24 0.79
C GLN A 130 -31.80 -6.66 1.50
N ARG A 131 -31.12 -7.46 2.33
CA ARG A 131 -29.88 -7.06 3.02
C ARG A 131 -28.79 -6.71 2.03
N TYR A 132 -28.60 -7.54 1.00
CA TYR A 132 -27.67 -7.27 -0.08
C TYR A 132 -28.01 -5.99 -0.81
N GLY A 133 -29.29 -5.76 -1.16
CA GLY A 133 -29.74 -4.53 -1.79
C GLY A 133 -29.47 -3.29 -0.94
N ALA A 134 -29.77 -3.35 0.36
CA ALA A 134 -29.54 -2.24 1.28
C ALA A 134 -28.04 -1.91 1.44
N ASN A 135 -27.20 -2.92 1.66
CA ASN A 135 -25.75 -2.74 1.73
C ASN A 135 -25.19 -2.25 0.39
N LEU A 136 -25.71 -2.72 -0.74
CA LEU A 136 -25.25 -2.32 -2.07
C LEU A 136 -25.52 -0.84 -2.35
N GLU A 137 -26.70 -0.33 -2.00
CA GLU A 137 -27.01 1.10 -2.11
C GLU A 137 -26.12 1.95 -1.20
N TYR A 138 -25.83 1.47 0.02
CA TYR A 138 -24.88 2.15 0.90
C TYR A 138 -23.47 2.23 0.29
N ILE A 139 -22.95 1.09 -0.20
CA ILE A 139 -21.63 1.03 -0.85
C ILE A 139 -21.59 1.92 -2.09
N LYS A 140 -22.67 1.99 -2.88
CA LYS A 140 -22.77 2.90 -4.04
C LYS A 140 -22.57 4.36 -3.67
N VAL A 141 -23.12 4.79 -2.54
CA VAL A 141 -23.01 6.18 -2.07
C VAL A 141 -21.64 6.47 -1.44
N LYS A 142 -21.17 5.58 -0.56
CA LYS A 142 -19.95 5.82 0.24
C LYS A 142 -18.66 5.39 -0.46
N PHE A 143 -18.71 4.32 -1.24
CA PHE A 143 -17.56 3.70 -1.90
C PHE A 143 -17.88 3.38 -3.37
N PRO A 144 -18.14 4.38 -4.23
CA PRO A 144 -18.63 4.17 -5.59
C PRO A 144 -17.70 3.30 -6.45
N LYS A 145 -16.38 3.38 -6.25
CA LYS A 145 -15.41 2.52 -6.96
C LYS A 145 -15.51 1.05 -6.55
N LEU A 146 -15.83 0.79 -5.28
CA LEU A 146 -16.04 -0.57 -4.79
C LEU A 146 -17.39 -1.12 -5.29
N TYR A 147 -18.41 -0.27 -5.41
CA TYR A 147 -19.69 -0.66 -6.03
C TYR A 147 -19.50 -1.22 -7.45
N ASP A 148 -18.75 -0.53 -8.30
CA ASP A 148 -18.47 -0.98 -9.68
C ASP A 148 -17.77 -2.34 -9.71
N GLN A 149 -16.92 -2.62 -8.71
CA GLN A 149 -16.27 -3.92 -8.56
C GLN A 149 -17.27 -4.99 -8.15
N ILE A 150 -18.07 -4.73 -7.10
CA ILE A 150 -19.01 -5.71 -6.53
C ILE A 150 -19.99 -6.23 -7.58
N ILE A 151 -20.55 -5.34 -8.41
CA ILE A 151 -21.54 -5.72 -9.43
C ILE A 151 -20.97 -6.63 -10.52
N SER A 152 -19.63 -6.70 -10.64
CA SER A 152 -18.91 -7.52 -11.61
C SER A 152 -18.41 -8.86 -11.07
N ILE A 153 -18.59 -9.13 -9.76
CA ILE A 153 -18.10 -10.36 -9.15
C ILE A 153 -19.01 -11.55 -9.50
N ASP A 154 -18.42 -12.60 -10.09
CA ASP A 154 -19.09 -13.89 -10.28
C ASP A 154 -19.27 -14.60 -8.94
N LYS A 155 -20.51 -15.01 -8.63
CA LYS A 155 -20.86 -15.63 -7.34
C LYS A 155 -20.46 -17.10 -7.31
N ASN A 156 -19.75 -17.53 -6.27
CA ASN A 156 -19.39 -18.94 -6.03
C ASN A 156 -20.01 -19.47 -4.72
N ASN A 157 -21.31 -19.77 -4.77
CA ASN A 157 -22.04 -20.26 -3.59
C ASN A 157 -21.73 -21.74 -3.24
N HIS A 158 -20.96 -22.46 -4.06
CA HIS A 158 -20.62 -23.87 -3.78
C HIS A 158 -19.48 -23.98 -2.75
N VAL A 159 -18.52 -23.07 -2.81
CA VAL A 159 -17.36 -23.02 -1.91
C VAL A 159 -17.67 -22.25 -0.62
N TYR A 160 -18.48 -21.19 -0.72
CA TYR A 160 -18.79 -20.28 0.38
C TYR A 160 -20.26 -20.40 0.77
N GLN A 161 -20.53 -20.95 1.95
CA GLN A 161 -21.88 -21.23 2.43
C GLN A 161 -22.17 -20.45 3.71
N THR A 162 -23.11 -19.51 3.64
CA THR A 162 -23.60 -18.77 4.81
C THR A 162 -24.43 -19.68 5.70
N MET A 163 -24.22 -19.59 7.01
CA MET A 163 -24.97 -20.32 8.03
C MET A 163 -25.03 -19.48 9.32
N ASN A 164 -25.69 -19.96 10.36
CA ASN A 164 -25.70 -19.29 11.66
C ASN A 164 -24.91 -20.10 12.69
N ALA A 165 -24.28 -19.40 13.64
CA ALA A 165 -23.78 -19.98 14.87
C ALA A 165 -24.95 -20.35 15.81
N ARG A 166 -24.67 -21.11 16.87
CA ARG A 166 -25.71 -21.55 17.83
C ARG A 166 -26.45 -20.40 18.50
N ASN A 167 -25.78 -19.26 18.70
CA ASN A 167 -26.40 -18.04 19.22
C ASN A 167 -27.17 -17.23 18.16
N GLY A 168 -27.39 -17.77 16.96
CA GLY A 168 -28.12 -17.12 15.87
C GLY A 168 -27.29 -16.14 15.02
N ALA A 169 -26.06 -15.80 15.43
CA ALA A 169 -25.23 -14.86 14.68
C ALA A 169 -24.79 -15.45 13.32
N PRO A 170 -24.86 -14.68 12.21
CA PRO A 170 -24.40 -15.14 10.91
C PRO A 170 -22.92 -15.54 10.90
N ASN A 171 -22.61 -16.59 10.15
CA ASN A 171 -21.28 -17.16 9.99
C ASN A 171 -21.09 -17.69 8.55
N LEU A 172 -19.87 -18.07 8.20
CA LEU A 172 -19.49 -18.53 6.89
C LEU A 172 -18.70 -19.83 6.98
N CYS A 173 -19.14 -20.86 6.27
CA CYS A 173 -18.41 -22.08 6.05
C CYS A 173 -17.72 -22.03 4.68
N VAL A 174 -16.41 -22.28 4.66
CA VAL A 174 -15.59 -22.32 3.45
C VAL A 174 -15.12 -23.75 3.22
N THR A 175 -15.48 -24.32 2.07
CA THR A 175 -15.12 -25.68 1.68
C THR A 175 -14.24 -25.64 0.44
N LEU A 176 -12.92 -25.55 0.67
CA LEU A 176 -11.92 -25.63 -0.40
C LEU A 176 -11.74 -27.09 -0.84
N ALA A 177 -11.45 -27.31 -2.12
CA ALA A 177 -11.22 -28.65 -2.66
C ALA A 177 -10.18 -29.41 -1.83
N GLU A 178 -10.49 -30.65 -1.45
CA GLU A 178 -9.62 -31.57 -0.70
C GLU A 178 -9.28 -31.12 0.75
N LYS A 179 -10.01 -30.15 1.32
CA LYS A 179 -9.86 -29.74 2.74
C LYS A 179 -11.16 -29.95 3.53
N ALA A 180 -11.01 -30.14 4.85
CA ALA A 180 -12.15 -30.12 5.75
C ALA A 180 -12.84 -28.74 5.73
N PRO A 181 -14.16 -28.66 5.95
CA PRO A 181 -14.87 -27.39 6.04
C PRO A 181 -14.28 -26.51 7.15
N VAL A 182 -14.04 -25.24 6.84
CA VAL A 182 -13.48 -24.26 7.76
C VAL A 182 -14.51 -23.17 8.01
N TYR A 183 -14.77 -22.87 9.28
CA TYR A 183 -15.70 -21.79 9.66
C TYR A 183 -14.93 -20.50 9.88
N LEU A 184 -15.45 -19.39 9.36
CA LEU A 184 -14.83 -18.07 9.48
C LEU A 184 -14.83 -17.57 10.93
N TYR A 185 -15.87 -17.91 11.69
CA TYR A 185 -16.01 -17.62 13.11
C TYR A 185 -16.40 -18.87 13.90
N SER A 186 -16.34 -18.77 15.22
CA SER A 186 -16.87 -19.72 16.20
C SER A 186 -18.29 -20.15 15.84
N THR A 187 -18.51 -21.46 15.77
CA THR A 187 -19.84 -22.05 15.53
C THR A 187 -20.77 -21.94 16.74
N TYR A 188 -20.25 -21.54 17.91
CA TYR A 188 -21.03 -21.34 19.13
C TYR A 188 -21.45 -19.88 19.30
N ASN A 189 -20.47 -18.97 19.34
CA ASN A 189 -20.68 -17.53 19.51
C ASN A 189 -19.53 -16.73 18.88
N PRO A 190 -19.75 -16.10 17.70
CA PRO A 190 -18.79 -15.22 17.03
C PRO A 190 -18.41 -13.95 17.81
N LEU A 191 -19.32 -13.40 18.63
CA LEU A 191 -19.08 -12.16 19.38
C LEU A 191 -18.08 -12.41 20.52
N ASP A 192 -18.25 -13.50 21.27
CA ASP A 192 -17.30 -13.89 22.33
C ASP A 192 -15.90 -14.23 21.78
N GLU A 193 -15.82 -14.73 20.53
CA GLU A 193 -14.54 -14.93 19.85
C GLU A 193 -13.88 -13.59 19.52
N ALA A 194 -14.64 -12.63 18.99
CA ALA A 194 -14.16 -11.29 18.69
C ALA A 194 -13.61 -10.59 19.93
N ASP A 195 -14.34 -10.62 21.06
CA ASP A 195 -13.90 -10.01 22.32
C ASP A 195 -12.61 -10.65 22.85
N ARG A 196 -12.52 -11.99 22.80
CA ARG A 196 -11.28 -12.69 23.17
C ARG A 196 -10.12 -12.32 22.26
N TRP A 197 -10.35 -12.20 20.95
CA TRP A 197 -9.29 -11.79 20.02
C TRP A 197 -8.73 -10.41 20.39
N VAL A 198 -9.59 -9.43 20.68
CA VAL A 198 -9.19 -8.07 21.07
C VAL A 198 -8.37 -8.05 22.37
N GLN A 199 -8.73 -8.88 23.36
CA GLN A 199 -7.99 -8.98 24.63
C GLN A 199 -6.53 -9.42 24.45
N HIS A 200 -6.21 -10.19 23.40
CA HIS A 200 -4.83 -10.64 23.13
C HIS A 200 -4.00 -9.60 22.37
N LEU A 201 -4.58 -8.46 21.98
CA LEU A 201 -3.92 -7.46 21.14
C LEU A 201 -3.32 -6.29 21.92
N THR A 202 -3.62 -6.13 23.22
CA THR A 202 -3.25 -4.95 24.01
C THR A 202 -1.78 -4.58 23.89
N ASP A 203 -0.86 -5.52 24.11
CA ASP A 203 0.59 -5.27 24.00
C ASP A 203 1.02 -4.98 22.55
N LYS A 204 0.31 -5.58 21.57
CA LYS A 204 0.66 -5.46 20.15
C LYS A 204 0.32 -4.07 19.60
N VAL A 205 -0.76 -3.46 20.08
CA VAL A 205 -1.28 -2.17 19.60
C VAL A 205 -0.93 -1.00 20.53
N GLN A 206 -0.25 -1.25 21.64
CA GLN A 206 0.18 -0.20 22.55
C GLN A 206 1.08 0.82 21.84
N GLY A 207 0.71 2.10 21.90
CA GLY A 207 1.47 3.20 21.29
C GLY A 207 1.34 3.28 19.76
N LYS A 208 0.36 2.58 19.17
CA LYS A 208 0.12 2.53 17.72
C LYS A 208 -1.28 3.02 17.39
N ASP A 209 -1.35 4.09 16.60
CA ASP A 209 -2.63 4.76 16.31
C ASP A 209 -3.18 4.42 14.91
N ASN A 210 -2.41 3.70 14.09
CA ASN A 210 -2.76 3.39 12.70
C ASN A 210 -2.68 1.88 12.44
N ILE A 211 -3.83 1.29 12.11
CA ILE A 211 -4.02 -0.16 12.12
C ILE A 211 -4.54 -0.61 10.77
N ILE A 212 -3.84 -1.56 10.14
CA ILE A 212 -4.37 -2.28 8.98
C ILE A 212 -4.97 -3.59 9.48
N ILE A 213 -6.24 -3.86 9.16
CA ILE A 213 -6.88 -5.14 9.43
C ILE A 213 -6.97 -5.92 8.12
N TYR A 214 -6.24 -7.02 8.04
CA TYR A 214 -6.33 -8.02 6.98
C TYR A 214 -7.46 -9.01 7.31
N GLY A 215 -8.44 -9.09 6.42
CA GLY A 215 -9.66 -9.87 6.58
C GLY A 215 -10.75 -9.08 7.31
N VAL A 216 -11.79 -8.70 6.57
CA VAL A 216 -12.97 -8.02 7.12
C VAL A 216 -14.00 -9.02 7.59
N GLY A 217 -14.20 -10.11 6.84
CA GLY A 217 -15.20 -11.10 7.16
C GLY A 217 -16.58 -10.48 7.34
N PHE A 218 -17.27 -10.85 8.42
CA PHE A 218 -18.57 -10.28 8.82
C PHE A 218 -18.41 -9.11 9.81
N GLY A 219 -17.18 -8.72 10.16
CA GLY A 219 -16.91 -7.50 10.90
C GLY A 219 -17.06 -7.55 12.42
N TYR A 220 -17.29 -8.73 13.03
CA TYR A 220 -17.42 -8.87 14.48
C TYR A 220 -16.15 -8.44 15.22
N HIS A 221 -14.99 -8.94 14.79
CA HIS A 221 -13.68 -8.61 15.37
C HIS A 221 -13.30 -7.13 15.17
N ILE A 222 -13.73 -6.52 14.06
CA ILE A 222 -13.49 -5.10 13.80
C ILE A 222 -14.37 -4.26 14.73
N SER A 223 -15.64 -4.62 14.92
CA SER A 223 -16.54 -3.90 15.83
C SER A 223 -16.00 -3.93 17.26
N ALA A 224 -15.64 -5.12 17.77
CA ALA A 224 -15.03 -5.27 19.08
C ALA A 224 -13.72 -4.47 19.22
N TYR A 225 -12.89 -4.45 18.17
CA TYR A 225 -11.65 -3.68 18.15
C TYR A 225 -11.89 -2.17 18.26
N LEU A 226 -12.84 -1.64 17.47
CA LEU A 226 -13.18 -0.22 17.45
C LEU A 226 -13.83 0.26 18.75
N ASP A 227 -14.56 -0.62 19.43
CA ASP A 227 -15.14 -0.32 20.74
C ASP A 227 -14.07 -0.30 21.85
N ALA A 228 -13.05 -1.18 21.76
CA ALA A 228 -11.93 -1.20 22.70
C ALA A 228 -10.89 -0.08 22.48
N TYR A 229 -10.69 0.33 21.22
CA TYR A 229 -9.68 1.33 20.83
C TYR A 229 -10.31 2.47 20.02
N PRO A 230 -11.11 3.35 20.65
CA PRO A 230 -11.89 4.38 19.96
C PRO A 230 -11.05 5.46 19.28
N ASP A 231 -9.79 5.65 19.71
CA ASP A 231 -8.88 6.67 19.18
C ASP A 231 -8.03 6.18 17.99
N HIS A 232 -8.12 4.89 17.64
CA HIS A 232 -7.31 4.32 16.56
C HIS A 232 -7.93 4.56 15.18
N ASN A 233 -7.07 4.76 14.18
CA ASN A 233 -7.43 4.84 12.77
C ASN A 233 -7.29 3.46 12.13
N VAL A 234 -8.36 2.96 11.52
CA VAL A 234 -8.42 1.60 10.98
C VAL A 234 -8.59 1.61 9.47
N TYR A 235 -7.77 0.80 8.79
CA TYR A 235 -7.77 0.59 7.35
C TYR A 235 -8.08 -0.86 7.07
N LEU A 236 -9.15 -1.11 6.30
CA LEU A 236 -9.71 -2.43 6.12
C LEU A 236 -9.31 -3.02 4.77
N TYR A 237 -8.87 -4.27 4.78
CA TYR A 237 -8.54 -5.03 3.58
C TYR A 237 -9.20 -6.41 3.60
N GLU A 238 -10.14 -6.65 2.68
CA GLU A 238 -10.72 -7.99 2.47
C GLU A 238 -10.14 -8.61 1.19
N PRO A 239 -9.20 -9.57 1.29
CA PRO A 239 -8.57 -10.16 0.11
C PRO A 239 -9.51 -11.04 -0.73
N ASP A 240 -10.61 -11.54 -0.14
CA ASP A 240 -11.53 -12.48 -0.78
C ASP A 240 -12.89 -11.85 -1.05
N GLU A 241 -13.13 -11.56 -2.32
CA GLU A 241 -14.38 -11.02 -2.84
C GLU A 241 -15.61 -11.86 -2.47
N GLN A 242 -15.48 -13.19 -2.37
CA GLN A 242 -16.59 -14.07 -2.02
C GLN A 242 -16.95 -13.98 -0.53
N ILE A 243 -15.95 -13.84 0.34
CA ILE A 243 -16.18 -13.59 1.78
C ILE A 243 -16.92 -12.26 1.96
N PHE A 244 -16.51 -11.22 1.23
CA PHE A 244 -17.19 -9.93 1.27
C PHE A 244 -18.64 -10.01 0.75
N LEU A 245 -18.88 -10.71 -0.36
CA LEU A 245 -20.22 -10.94 -0.89
C LEU A 245 -21.13 -11.70 0.09
N ALA A 246 -20.57 -12.64 0.86
CA ALA A 246 -21.31 -13.31 1.93
C ALA A 246 -21.68 -12.32 3.04
N ALA A 247 -20.74 -11.48 3.48
CA ALA A 247 -21.03 -10.44 4.48
C ALA A 247 -22.13 -9.48 4.03
N MET A 248 -22.10 -9.04 2.76
CA MET A 248 -23.13 -8.17 2.16
C MET A 248 -24.55 -8.75 2.24
N LYS A 249 -24.70 -10.08 2.28
CA LYS A 249 -26.01 -10.75 2.39
C LYS A 249 -26.41 -11.04 3.84
N SER A 250 -25.44 -11.11 4.74
CA SER A 250 -25.63 -11.67 6.08
C SER A 250 -25.67 -10.62 7.19
N VAL A 251 -24.94 -9.53 7.06
CA VAL A 251 -24.79 -8.52 8.13
C VAL A 251 -25.07 -7.11 7.64
N ASP A 252 -25.49 -6.24 8.56
CA ASP A 252 -25.65 -4.81 8.31
C ASP A 252 -24.30 -4.10 8.31
N LEU A 253 -23.72 -3.86 7.14
CA LEU A 253 -22.38 -3.28 7.03
C LEU A 253 -22.37 -1.79 7.36
N ASN A 254 -23.53 -1.12 7.28
CA ASN A 254 -23.61 0.33 7.53
C ASN A 254 -23.20 0.63 8.98
N LYS A 255 -23.63 -0.22 9.93
CA LYS A 255 -23.29 -0.08 11.36
C LYS A 255 -21.79 -0.11 11.63
N LEU A 256 -21.05 -0.87 10.83
CA LEU A 256 -19.60 -0.95 10.92
C LEU A 256 -18.94 0.18 10.14
N LEU A 257 -19.26 0.33 8.87
CA LEU A 257 -18.54 1.20 7.93
C LEU A 257 -18.80 2.70 8.15
N ASP A 258 -19.87 3.10 8.86
CA ASP A 258 -20.09 4.50 9.26
C ASP A 258 -19.27 4.94 10.48
N ARG A 259 -18.51 4.03 11.12
CA ARG A 259 -17.64 4.36 12.24
C ARG A 259 -16.53 5.33 11.77
N PRO A 260 -16.34 6.51 12.39
CA PRO A 260 -15.36 7.52 11.95
C PRO A 260 -13.90 7.06 12.04
N GLN A 261 -13.62 6.01 12.80
CA GLN A 261 -12.31 5.37 12.89
C GLN A 261 -11.90 4.68 11.58
N ILE A 262 -12.85 4.25 10.75
CA ILE A 262 -12.55 3.59 9.47
C ILE A 262 -12.15 4.64 8.44
N LYS A 263 -10.87 4.63 8.04
CA LYS A 263 -10.29 5.62 7.12
C LYS A 263 -10.28 5.17 5.67
N ASP A 264 -10.20 3.87 5.44
CA ASP A 264 -10.30 3.29 4.10
C ASP A 264 -10.78 1.85 4.16
N PHE A 265 -11.37 1.40 3.05
CA PHE A 265 -11.81 0.03 2.89
C PHE A 265 -11.58 -0.44 1.46
N VAL A 266 -10.84 -1.53 1.30
CA VAL A 266 -10.49 -2.13 0.02
C VAL A 266 -10.87 -3.61 0.03
N VAL A 267 -11.50 -4.06 -1.06
CA VAL A 267 -11.86 -5.47 -1.30
C VAL A 267 -11.13 -5.96 -2.54
N GLY A 268 -10.67 -7.21 -2.49
CA GLY A 268 -10.06 -7.97 -3.57
C GLY A 268 -8.57 -8.22 -3.41
N GLY A 269 -8.11 -9.30 -4.02
CA GLY A 269 -6.77 -9.87 -3.83
C GLY A 269 -5.71 -9.43 -4.82
N ASN A 270 -5.96 -8.43 -5.70
CA ASN A 270 -4.98 -8.05 -6.72
C ASN A 270 -4.00 -6.97 -6.25
N ALA A 271 -2.81 -6.95 -6.86
CA ALA A 271 -1.73 -6.04 -6.50
C ALA A 271 -2.12 -4.55 -6.63
N SER A 272 -3.02 -4.20 -7.56
CA SER A 272 -3.48 -2.81 -7.72
C SER A 272 -4.34 -2.34 -6.55
N GLN A 273 -5.22 -3.20 -6.02
CA GLN A 273 -6.03 -2.92 -4.83
C GLN A 273 -5.14 -2.75 -3.60
N GLN A 274 -4.19 -3.66 -3.40
CA GLN A 274 -3.23 -3.59 -2.30
C GLN A 274 -2.37 -2.32 -2.37
N ALA A 275 -1.84 -1.97 -3.55
CA ALA A 275 -1.07 -0.74 -3.75
C ALA A 275 -1.88 0.53 -3.43
N LYS A 276 -3.20 0.55 -3.75
CA LYS A 276 -4.09 1.67 -3.40
C LYS A 276 -4.27 1.81 -1.89
N LEU A 277 -4.46 0.69 -1.19
CA LEU A 277 -4.54 0.67 0.27
C LEU A 277 -3.26 1.25 0.88
N PHE A 278 -2.10 0.74 0.48
CA PHE A 278 -0.81 1.22 1.00
C PHE A 278 -0.59 2.69 0.67
N TYR A 279 -0.90 3.15 -0.54
CA TYR A 279 -0.77 4.54 -0.91
C TYR A 279 -1.58 5.47 0.01
N LYS A 280 -2.85 5.16 0.25
CA LYS A 280 -3.69 5.95 1.17
C LYS A 280 -3.23 5.83 2.61
N PHE A 281 -2.92 4.61 3.06
CA PHE A 281 -2.43 4.36 4.41
C PHE A 281 -1.18 5.20 4.72
N LEU A 282 -0.15 5.09 3.89
CA LEU A 282 1.12 5.80 4.07
C LEU A 282 0.97 7.32 3.95
N ARG A 283 -0.02 7.81 3.17
CA ARG A 283 -0.30 9.24 3.06
C ARG A 283 -0.83 9.85 4.35
N TYR A 284 -1.64 9.12 5.11
CA TYR A 284 -2.32 9.63 6.31
C TYR A 284 -1.73 9.12 7.63
N MET A 285 -0.82 8.16 7.59
CA MET A 285 -0.18 7.59 8.78
C MET A 285 0.53 8.66 9.63
N LYS A 286 0.38 8.53 10.95
CA LYS A 286 1.19 9.20 11.99
C LYS A 286 1.69 8.13 12.97
N GLY A 287 2.95 8.22 13.42
CA GLY A 287 3.52 7.25 14.36
C GLY A 287 3.73 5.84 13.77
N GLU A 288 3.88 4.85 14.64
CA GLU A 288 4.16 3.46 14.22
C GLU A 288 2.86 2.72 13.87
N PRO A 289 2.82 2.00 12.72
CA PRO A 289 1.66 1.22 12.32
C PRO A 289 1.65 -0.19 12.91
N GLU A 290 0.47 -0.84 12.90
CA GLU A 290 0.33 -2.28 13.16
C GLU A 290 -0.50 -2.97 12.08
N ILE A 291 -0.19 -4.24 11.80
CA ILE A 291 -0.98 -5.08 10.90
C ILE A 291 -1.60 -6.20 11.72
N LEU A 292 -2.92 -6.26 11.72
CA LEU A 292 -3.72 -7.25 12.42
C LEU A 292 -4.40 -8.16 11.42
N SER A 293 -4.56 -9.42 11.78
CA SER A 293 -5.30 -10.40 11.00
C SER A 293 -6.04 -11.33 11.95
N LEU A 294 -7.27 -11.70 11.60
CA LEU A 294 -8.00 -12.72 12.34
C LEU A 294 -7.33 -14.09 12.07
N PRO A 295 -7.00 -14.90 13.10
CA PRO A 295 -6.19 -16.12 12.92
C PRO A 295 -6.70 -17.08 11.85
N ILE A 296 -8.01 -17.12 11.62
CA ILE A 296 -8.63 -17.95 10.59
C ILE A 296 -8.13 -17.66 9.17
N TYR A 297 -7.78 -16.42 8.86
CA TYR A 297 -7.21 -16.06 7.55
C TYR A 297 -5.82 -16.68 7.36
N GLN A 298 -5.06 -16.85 8.44
CA GLN A 298 -3.80 -17.59 8.39
C GLN A 298 -4.04 -19.06 8.02
N SER A 299 -5.09 -19.68 8.56
CA SER A 299 -5.46 -21.06 8.24
C SER A 299 -6.01 -21.23 6.82
N LEU A 300 -6.81 -20.26 6.34
CA LEU A 300 -7.43 -20.30 5.02
C LEU A 300 -6.42 -19.97 3.90
N MET A 301 -5.53 -19.01 4.13
CA MET A 301 -4.69 -18.41 3.09
C MET A 301 -3.33 -17.90 3.61
N ALA A 302 -2.59 -18.76 4.34
CA ALA A 302 -1.29 -18.46 4.94
C ALA A 302 -0.32 -17.71 4.01
N ASP A 303 -0.17 -18.16 2.77
CA ASP A 303 0.76 -17.56 1.80
C ASP A 303 0.36 -16.13 1.45
N LYS A 304 -0.94 -15.87 1.24
CA LYS A 304 -1.47 -14.53 0.94
C LYS A 304 -1.32 -13.58 2.12
N VAL A 305 -1.60 -14.04 3.34
CA VAL A 305 -1.40 -13.23 4.56
C VAL A 305 0.08 -12.86 4.71
N SER A 306 0.97 -13.85 4.56
CA SER A 306 2.41 -13.66 4.71
C SER A 306 2.95 -12.72 3.63
N GLN A 307 2.51 -12.87 2.38
CA GLN A 307 2.84 -11.97 1.28
C GLN A 307 2.37 -10.54 1.58
N PHE A 308 1.10 -10.36 1.94
CA PHE A 308 0.57 -9.03 2.26
C PHE A 308 1.33 -8.35 3.39
N CYS A 309 1.62 -9.07 4.47
CA CYS A 309 2.39 -8.53 5.60
C CYS A 309 3.80 -8.11 5.16
N ASN A 310 4.47 -8.95 4.36
CA ASN A 310 5.79 -8.62 3.82
C ASN A 310 5.74 -7.37 2.92
N ASP A 311 4.78 -7.29 2.01
CA ASP A 311 4.62 -6.14 1.11
C ASP A 311 4.31 -4.86 1.89
N ALA A 312 3.46 -4.95 2.91
CA ALA A 312 3.13 -3.83 3.78
C ALA A 312 4.38 -3.35 4.56
N ILE A 313 5.16 -4.27 5.13
CA ILE A 313 6.43 -3.96 5.80
C ILE A 313 7.38 -3.27 4.84
N ILE A 314 7.57 -3.79 3.62
CA ILE A 314 8.42 -3.16 2.59
C ILE A 314 7.89 -1.78 2.22
N ALA A 315 6.58 -1.60 2.04
CA ALA A 315 5.98 -0.31 1.71
C ALA A 315 6.19 0.73 2.83
N ILE A 316 6.04 0.32 4.10
CA ILE A 316 6.31 1.15 5.28
C ILE A 316 7.79 1.51 5.36
N MET A 317 8.69 0.53 5.21
CA MET A 317 10.14 0.76 5.20
C MET A 317 10.56 1.70 4.07
N ASN A 318 9.99 1.56 2.87
CA ASN A 318 10.24 2.44 1.73
C ASN A 318 9.75 3.86 1.98
N TYR A 319 8.59 4.02 2.62
CA TYR A 319 8.05 5.32 2.99
C TYR A 319 8.95 6.02 4.02
N ASP A 320 9.31 5.35 5.11
CA ASP A 320 10.21 5.90 6.15
C ASP A 320 11.60 6.21 5.58
N SER A 321 12.18 5.29 4.80
CA SER A 321 13.44 5.49 4.08
C SER A 321 13.37 6.74 3.19
N SER A 322 12.32 6.85 2.36
CA SER A 322 12.11 8.01 1.48
C SER A 322 11.96 9.31 2.26
N TYR A 323 11.19 9.30 3.35
CA TYR A 323 10.98 10.46 4.22
C TYR A 323 12.32 10.99 4.75
N ARG A 324 13.14 10.10 5.34
CA ARG A 324 14.47 10.45 5.89
C ARG A 324 15.45 10.89 4.81
N LEU A 325 15.41 10.25 3.64
CA LEU A 325 16.32 10.54 2.55
C LEU A 325 16.05 11.93 1.95
N TYR A 326 14.78 12.30 1.74
CA TYR A 326 14.41 13.64 1.29
C TYR A 326 14.69 14.71 2.35
N GLU A 327 14.43 14.42 3.63
CA GLU A 327 14.78 15.33 4.73
C GLU A 327 16.29 15.65 4.76
N LYS A 328 17.12 14.62 4.56
CA LYS A 328 18.57 14.75 4.63
C LYS A 328 19.21 15.30 3.35
N PHE A 329 18.78 14.83 2.18
CA PHE A 329 19.48 15.04 0.90
C PHE A 329 18.66 15.80 -0.15
N GLY A 330 17.37 16.03 0.04
CA GLY A 330 16.51 16.72 -0.95
C GLY A 330 17.08 18.05 -1.41
N ARG A 331 17.74 18.75 -0.48
CA ARG A 331 18.46 19.99 -0.74
C ARG A 331 19.73 19.81 -1.57
N GLU A 332 20.57 18.85 -1.23
CA GLU A 332 21.80 18.56 -1.99
C GLU A 332 21.48 18.13 -3.41
N TRP A 333 20.43 17.33 -3.59
CA TRP A 333 19.96 16.93 -4.91
C TRP A 333 19.45 18.10 -5.74
N LEU A 334 18.69 19.03 -5.14
CA LEU A 334 18.25 20.22 -5.86
C LEU A 334 19.44 21.10 -6.28
N GLU A 335 20.40 21.32 -5.38
CA GLU A 335 21.63 22.03 -5.69
C GLU A 335 22.37 21.38 -6.86
N ASN A 336 22.54 20.06 -6.81
CA ASN A 336 23.18 19.30 -7.88
C ASN A 336 22.44 19.45 -9.21
N THR A 337 21.12 19.22 -9.22
CA THR A 337 20.29 19.34 -10.43
C THR A 337 20.43 20.72 -11.08
N LEU A 338 20.42 21.78 -10.27
CA LEU A 338 20.57 23.15 -10.74
C LEU A 338 22.00 23.44 -11.24
N PHE A 339 23.03 23.00 -10.52
CA PHE A 339 24.43 23.26 -10.89
C PHE A 339 24.90 22.43 -12.08
N ASN A 340 24.31 21.26 -12.29
CA ASN A 340 24.56 20.39 -13.44
C ASN A 340 23.82 20.82 -14.69
N LEU A 341 22.83 21.71 -14.57
CA LEU A 341 21.96 22.10 -15.68
C LEU A 341 22.74 22.57 -16.92
N SER A 342 23.79 23.38 -16.73
CA SER A 342 24.62 23.84 -17.85
C SER A 342 25.24 22.68 -18.63
N THR A 343 25.76 21.67 -17.92
CA THR A 343 26.35 20.47 -18.53
C THR A 343 25.27 19.62 -19.18
N THR A 344 24.11 19.45 -18.52
CA THR A 344 22.98 18.66 -19.05
C THR A 344 22.40 19.24 -20.34
N LEU A 345 22.44 20.57 -20.52
CA LEU A 345 22.03 21.23 -21.77
C LEU A 345 23.01 20.98 -22.92
N SER A 346 24.28 20.63 -22.62
CA SER A 346 25.33 20.39 -23.60
C SER A 346 25.73 18.91 -23.73
N THR A 347 24.99 17.99 -23.11
CA THR A 347 25.22 16.55 -23.25
C THR A 347 24.06 15.87 -23.96
N PRO A 348 24.28 14.81 -24.75
CA PRO A 348 23.19 14.09 -25.40
C PRO A 348 22.34 13.34 -24.36
N PRO A 349 21.00 13.33 -24.52
CA PRO A 349 20.12 12.47 -23.74
C PRO A 349 20.28 10.99 -24.13
N ILE A 350 19.98 10.09 -23.19
CA ILE A 350 19.98 8.63 -23.40
C ILE A 350 19.02 8.18 -24.51
N THR A 351 18.07 9.00 -24.95
CA THR A 351 17.16 8.69 -26.08
C THR A 351 17.90 8.19 -27.31
N ASN A 352 19.09 8.72 -27.59
CA ASN A 352 19.94 8.33 -28.71
C ASN A 352 20.43 6.87 -28.63
N MET A 353 20.46 6.30 -27.42
CA MET A 353 20.96 4.94 -27.16
C MET A 353 19.87 3.86 -27.22
N LYS A 354 18.60 4.24 -27.43
CA LYS A 354 17.48 3.30 -27.42
C LYS A 354 17.70 2.16 -28.40
N ASN A 355 17.63 0.92 -27.92
CA ASN A 355 17.81 -0.33 -28.69
C ASN A 355 19.16 -0.50 -29.42
N LYS A 356 20.17 0.35 -29.20
CA LYS A 356 21.46 0.27 -29.90
C LYS A 356 22.34 -0.92 -29.48
N LEU A 357 22.02 -1.57 -28.36
CA LEU A 357 22.65 -2.77 -27.83
C LEU A 357 21.81 -4.04 -28.03
N GLU A 358 20.83 -4.01 -28.95
CA GLU A 358 20.06 -5.22 -29.26
C GLU A 358 20.99 -6.37 -29.73
N GLY A 359 20.77 -7.57 -29.19
CA GLY A 359 21.58 -8.76 -29.46
C GLY A 359 22.81 -8.91 -28.55
N PHE A 360 23.17 -7.88 -27.78
CA PHE A 360 24.26 -7.94 -26.81
C PHE A 360 23.77 -8.17 -25.38
N SER A 361 24.63 -8.75 -24.56
CA SER A 361 24.41 -8.91 -23.13
C SER A 361 25.10 -7.78 -22.36
N ALA A 362 24.52 -7.36 -21.24
CA ALA A 362 25.13 -6.41 -20.31
C ALA A 362 25.52 -7.10 -19.00
N VAL A 363 26.66 -6.70 -18.43
CA VAL A 363 27.13 -7.18 -17.13
C VAL A 363 27.11 -6.02 -16.15
N ILE A 364 26.25 -6.09 -15.14
CA ILE A 364 26.08 -5.04 -14.14
C ILE A 364 26.86 -5.44 -12.89
N VAL A 365 27.93 -4.71 -12.63
CA VAL A 365 28.90 -5.04 -11.58
C VAL A 365 28.56 -4.29 -10.30
N GLY A 366 28.33 -5.04 -9.22
CA GLY A 366 28.19 -4.53 -7.85
C GLY A 366 29.51 -4.58 -7.07
N ALA A 367 29.56 -3.89 -5.93
CA ALA A 367 30.76 -3.79 -5.09
C ALA A 367 30.87 -4.87 -4.01
N GLY A 368 29.98 -5.87 -4.03
CA GLY A 368 29.91 -6.92 -3.02
C GLY A 368 31.15 -7.82 -2.97
N PRO A 369 31.47 -8.42 -1.80
CA PRO A 369 32.61 -9.34 -1.64
C PRO A 369 32.72 -10.44 -2.70
N SER A 370 31.61 -10.95 -3.24
CA SER A 370 31.64 -12.04 -4.22
C SER A 370 32.33 -11.66 -5.53
N LEU A 371 32.47 -10.36 -5.83
CA LEU A 371 33.07 -9.89 -7.06
C LEU A 371 34.49 -10.46 -7.27
N GLU A 372 35.26 -10.62 -6.18
CA GLU A 372 36.65 -11.11 -6.23
C GLU A 372 36.75 -12.47 -6.95
N ALA A 373 35.80 -13.36 -6.72
CA ALA A 373 35.77 -14.69 -7.33
C ALA A 373 35.53 -14.64 -8.85
N ASP A 374 34.84 -13.60 -9.34
CA ASP A 374 34.45 -13.45 -10.74
C ASP A 374 35.44 -12.63 -11.56
N ILE A 375 36.38 -11.90 -10.94
CA ILE A 375 37.31 -10.97 -11.62
C ILE A 375 37.99 -11.60 -12.84
N LYS A 376 38.56 -12.81 -12.69
CA LYS A 376 39.25 -13.49 -13.78
C LYS A 376 38.33 -13.78 -14.97
N HIS A 377 37.08 -14.16 -14.69
CA HIS A 377 36.10 -14.45 -15.72
C HIS A 377 35.54 -13.16 -16.34
N LEU A 378 35.35 -12.11 -15.53
CA LEU A 378 34.90 -10.80 -15.98
C LEU A 378 35.87 -10.17 -16.99
N SER A 379 37.18 -10.33 -16.78
CA SER A 379 38.20 -9.90 -17.75
C SER A 379 38.04 -10.58 -19.11
N ASN A 380 37.72 -11.87 -19.15
CA ASN A 380 37.47 -12.59 -20.41
C ASN A 380 36.14 -12.18 -21.04
N LEU A 381 35.15 -11.83 -20.23
CA LEU A 381 33.82 -11.47 -20.69
C LEU A 381 33.76 -10.09 -21.36
N LYS A 382 34.74 -9.22 -21.10
CA LYS A 382 34.80 -7.85 -21.64
C LYS A 382 34.68 -7.80 -23.17
N GLU A 383 35.27 -8.76 -23.89
CA GLU A 383 35.19 -8.82 -25.36
C GLU A 383 33.84 -9.35 -25.88
N HIS A 384 32.97 -9.82 -25.00
CA HIS A 384 31.76 -10.58 -25.35
C HIS A 384 30.46 -9.95 -24.79
N ALA A 385 30.56 -9.08 -23.79
CA ALA A 385 29.44 -8.37 -23.16
C ALA A 385 29.84 -6.97 -22.68
N TYR A 386 28.87 -6.06 -22.61
CA TYR A 386 29.10 -4.69 -22.13
C TYR A 386 29.10 -4.64 -20.60
N ILE A 387 30.30 -4.48 -20.03
CA ILE A 387 30.51 -4.28 -18.59
C ILE A 387 30.11 -2.86 -18.17
N ILE A 388 29.18 -2.77 -17.23
CA ILE A 388 28.65 -1.52 -16.65
C ILE A 388 29.03 -1.45 -15.18
N ALA A 389 29.78 -0.41 -14.81
CA ALA A 389 30.13 -0.10 -13.43
C ALA A 389 29.05 0.76 -12.78
N ALA A 390 28.41 0.25 -11.73
CA ALA A 390 27.40 0.98 -10.97
C ALA A 390 28.06 1.78 -9.82
N GLY A 391 28.25 3.08 -10.01
CA GLY A 391 28.76 4.00 -8.98
C GLY A 391 30.13 3.60 -8.45
N SER A 392 30.21 3.28 -7.15
CA SER A 392 31.45 3.00 -6.43
C SER A 392 32.22 1.76 -6.89
N THR A 393 31.56 0.84 -7.61
CA THR A 393 32.20 -0.37 -8.15
C THR A 393 33.37 -0.06 -9.10
N ILE A 394 33.43 1.14 -9.67
CA ILE A 394 34.55 1.57 -10.53
C ILE A 394 35.91 1.38 -9.85
N GLN A 395 36.00 1.61 -8.53
CA GLN A 395 37.26 1.46 -7.80
C GLN A 395 37.73 0.01 -7.74
N SER A 396 36.83 -0.91 -7.45
CA SER A 396 37.15 -2.34 -7.41
C SER A 396 37.56 -2.84 -8.79
N LEU A 397 36.83 -2.44 -9.85
CA LEU A 397 37.19 -2.82 -11.22
C LEU A 397 38.59 -2.34 -11.61
N LEU A 398 38.90 -1.07 -11.38
CA LEU A 398 40.23 -0.53 -11.68
C LEU A 398 41.32 -1.14 -10.80
N HIS A 399 41.04 -1.44 -9.54
CA HIS A 399 41.96 -2.14 -8.65
C HIS A 399 42.39 -3.50 -9.22
N PHE A 400 41.46 -4.22 -9.85
CA PHE A 400 41.71 -5.49 -10.52
C PHE A 400 42.12 -5.37 -11.99
N GLY A 401 42.39 -4.14 -12.49
CA GLY A 401 42.84 -3.90 -13.86
C GLY A 401 41.75 -4.06 -14.93
N ILE A 402 40.48 -3.99 -14.55
CA ILE A 402 39.33 -4.07 -15.46
C ILE A 402 38.80 -2.67 -15.74
N THR A 403 38.83 -2.25 -17.01
CA THR A 403 38.17 -1.02 -17.47
C THR A 403 36.76 -1.35 -17.95
N PRO A 404 35.68 -0.81 -17.34
CA PRO A 404 34.32 -1.00 -17.82
C PRO A 404 34.08 -0.24 -19.13
N HIS A 405 33.01 -0.61 -19.85
CA HIS A 405 32.58 0.11 -21.06
C HIS A 405 31.76 1.36 -20.75
N LEU A 406 31.06 1.34 -19.61
CA LEU A 406 30.19 2.41 -19.17
C LEU A 406 30.23 2.50 -17.64
N ILE A 407 30.29 3.74 -17.13
CA ILE A 407 30.01 4.05 -15.73
C ILE A 407 28.61 4.64 -15.65
N ILE A 408 27.86 4.26 -14.62
CA ILE A 408 26.58 4.88 -14.28
C ILE A 408 26.69 5.48 -12.88
N SER A 409 26.27 6.74 -12.71
CA SER A 409 26.30 7.42 -11.42
C SER A 409 25.10 8.34 -11.21
N MET A 410 24.50 8.29 -10.02
CA MET A 410 23.32 9.08 -9.65
C MET A 410 23.38 9.66 -8.23
N ASP A 411 24.36 9.24 -7.41
CA ASP A 411 24.42 9.65 -6.01
C ASP A 411 24.91 11.10 -5.89
N GLY A 412 24.11 11.90 -5.18
CA GLY A 412 24.27 13.34 -5.01
C GLY A 412 25.24 13.77 -3.91
N THR A 413 25.83 12.85 -3.17
CA THR A 413 26.59 13.14 -1.95
C THR A 413 28.09 13.41 -2.22
N ASP A 414 28.75 14.12 -1.32
CA ASP A 414 30.22 14.26 -1.36
C ASP A 414 30.95 12.92 -1.14
N ALA A 415 30.31 11.93 -0.52
CA ALA A 415 30.84 10.56 -0.42
C ALA A 415 31.02 9.95 -1.82
N ASN A 416 30.02 10.12 -2.70
CA ASN A 416 30.15 9.71 -4.09
C ASN A 416 31.26 10.49 -4.80
N TYR A 417 31.37 11.81 -4.62
CA TYR A 417 32.48 12.56 -5.22
C TYR A 417 33.87 12.03 -4.82
N ASN A 418 34.05 11.61 -3.57
CA ASN A 418 35.31 11.02 -3.10
C ASN A 418 35.66 9.70 -3.80
N VAL A 419 34.67 8.94 -4.29
CA VAL A 419 34.89 7.76 -5.14
C VAL A 419 35.64 8.13 -6.42
N PHE A 420 35.21 9.22 -7.06
CA PHE A 420 35.66 9.64 -8.40
C PHE A 420 36.85 10.61 -8.35
N ARG A 421 37.15 11.23 -7.19
CA ARG A 421 38.07 12.38 -7.16
C ARG A 421 39.50 12.03 -7.57
N ASP A 422 39.99 10.85 -7.22
CA ASP A 422 41.40 10.51 -7.38
C ASP A 422 41.63 9.44 -8.47
N LEU A 423 40.62 9.19 -9.32
CA LEU A 423 40.66 8.19 -10.40
C LEU A 423 40.92 8.84 -11.77
N ASP A 424 41.70 8.15 -12.61
CA ASP A 424 41.89 8.49 -14.02
C ASP A 424 40.84 7.76 -14.88
N ILE A 425 39.70 8.40 -15.07
CA ILE A 425 38.49 7.81 -15.68
C ILE A 425 37.79 8.74 -16.66
N SER A 426 38.36 9.90 -17.01
CA SER A 426 37.71 10.86 -17.92
C SER A 426 37.43 10.28 -19.30
N HIS A 427 38.25 9.30 -19.72
CA HIS A 427 38.16 8.60 -20.99
C HIS A 427 37.07 7.52 -21.03
N ILE A 428 36.52 7.13 -19.88
CA ILE A 428 35.45 6.14 -19.78
C ILE A 428 34.10 6.85 -19.91
N PRO A 429 33.18 6.39 -20.77
CA PRO A 429 31.83 6.95 -20.84
C PRO A 429 31.10 6.95 -19.50
N LEU A 430 30.45 8.07 -19.16
CA LEU A 430 29.62 8.22 -17.98
C LEU A 430 28.18 8.59 -18.37
N LEU A 431 27.24 7.72 -17.98
CA LEU A 431 25.82 8.01 -17.93
C LEU A 431 25.47 8.53 -16.53
N TYR A 432 24.97 9.75 -16.46
CA TYR A 432 24.62 10.38 -15.18
C TYR A 432 23.16 10.83 -15.13
N THR A 433 22.69 11.13 -13.93
CA THR A 433 21.44 11.86 -13.70
C THR A 433 21.74 13.26 -13.18
N PRO A 434 20.91 14.27 -13.47
CA PRO A 434 21.16 15.65 -12.99
C PRO A 434 21.34 15.76 -11.47
N MET A 435 20.80 14.83 -10.68
CA MET A 435 20.95 14.79 -9.21
C MET A 435 22.36 14.39 -8.72
N VAL A 436 23.24 13.88 -9.60
CA VAL A 436 24.60 13.44 -9.25
C VAL A 436 25.41 14.58 -8.65
N LYS A 437 26.32 14.30 -7.70
CA LYS A 437 27.12 15.37 -7.07
C LYS A 437 27.81 16.20 -8.14
N TYR A 438 27.50 17.51 -8.20
CA TYR A 438 27.89 18.34 -9.35
C TYR A 438 29.41 18.35 -9.63
N LYS A 439 30.21 18.27 -8.55
CA LYS A 439 31.68 18.18 -8.62
C LYS A 439 32.19 16.97 -9.40
N ILE A 440 31.39 15.91 -9.56
CA ILE A 440 31.75 14.72 -10.34
C ILE A 440 31.81 15.07 -11.82
N ILE A 441 30.86 15.85 -12.33
CA ILE A 441 30.76 16.20 -13.75
C ILE A 441 31.28 17.60 -14.08
N ASP A 442 31.57 18.44 -13.07
CA ASP A 442 32.40 19.65 -13.23
C ASP A 442 33.84 19.28 -13.65
N LYS A 443 34.28 18.06 -13.35
CA LYS A 443 35.53 17.52 -13.90
C LYS A 443 35.39 17.32 -15.41
N LYS A 444 36.48 17.55 -16.16
CA LYS A 444 36.53 17.26 -17.59
C LYS A 444 36.39 15.76 -17.83
N TRP A 445 35.17 15.30 -18.10
CA TRP A 445 34.88 14.01 -18.73
C TRP A 445 34.89 14.19 -20.23
N ASP A 446 35.45 13.22 -20.95
CA ASP A 446 35.51 13.28 -22.40
C ASP A 446 34.18 12.84 -23.03
N TYR A 447 33.45 11.95 -22.35
CA TYR A 447 32.23 11.32 -22.86
C TYR A 447 31.13 11.28 -21.79
N LEU A 448 30.19 12.22 -21.89
CA LEU A 448 29.02 12.35 -21.01
C LEU A 448 27.72 12.21 -21.79
N PHE A 449 26.74 11.58 -21.16
CA PHE A 449 25.35 11.57 -21.58
C PHE A 449 24.46 11.38 -20.35
N HIS A 450 23.18 11.73 -20.45
CA HIS A 450 22.32 11.78 -19.27
C HIS A 450 20.95 11.10 -19.44
N MET A 451 20.36 10.75 -18.30
CA MET A 451 18.98 10.30 -18.20
C MET A 451 18.27 11.00 -17.03
N HIS A 452 16.94 10.90 -17.02
CA HIS A 452 16.10 11.59 -16.03
C HIS A 452 15.25 10.61 -15.24
N PHE A 453 14.98 10.94 -13.98
CA PHE A 453 14.09 10.14 -13.14
C PHE A 453 12.69 10.73 -13.03
N HIS A 454 11.69 9.86 -12.78
CA HIS A 454 10.32 10.29 -12.51
C HIS A 454 10.20 11.18 -11.27
N ASN A 455 11.04 10.97 -10.26
CA ASN A 455 11.04 11.68 -8.98
C ASN A 455 11.92 12.94 -8.96
N ASP A 456 12.68 13.23 -10.03
CA ASP A 456 13.42 14.49 -10.19
C ASP A 456 12.48 15.57 -10.75
N VAL A 457 11.60 16.06 -9.86
CA VAL A 457 10.57 17.05 -10.23
C VAL A 457 11.19 18.35 -10.73
N ALA A 458 12.35 18.73 -10.20
CA ALA A 458 13.08 19.93 -10.61
C ALA A 458 13.56 19.82 -12.05
N SER A 459 14.26 18.73 -12.41
CA SER A 459 14.67 18.50 -13.81
C SER A 459 13.48 18.38 -14.74
N LYS A 460 12.41 17.67 -14.36
CA LYS A 460 11.20 17.57 -15.18
C LYS A 460 10.63 18.94 -15.51
N LYS A 461 10.57 19.83 -14.52
CA LYS A 461 10.02 21.16 -14.72
C LYS A 461 10.94 22.05 -15.55
N ILE A 462 12.23 22.11 -15.21
CA ILE A 462 13.20 22.99 -15.86
C ILE A 462 13.45 22.55 -17.30
N MET A 463 13.64 21.25 -17.54
CA MET A 463 13.96 20.70 -18.86
C MET A 463 12.72 20.51 -19.74
N GLU A 464 11.52 20.82 -19.25
CA GLU A 464 10.25 20.56 -19.95
C GLU A 464 10.08 19.09 -20.34
N LEU A 465 10.41 18.16 -19.43
CA LEU A 465 10.29 16.72 -19.71
C LEU A 465 8.82 16.34 -19.81
N SER A 466 8.49 15.60 -20.86
CA SER A 466 7.14 15.08 -21.14
C SER A 466 7.14 13.54 -21.14
N ASP A 467 5.97 12.94 -21.33
CA ASP A 467 5.86 11.48 -21.47
C ASP A 467 6.55 10.93 -22.73
N GLN A 468 7.01 11.79 -23.64
CA GLN A 468 7.84 11.41 -24.79
C GLN A 468 9.32 11.29 -24.43
N ASP A 469 9.76 11.93 -23.34
CA ASP A 469 11.12 11.78 -22.83
C ASP A 469 11.23 10.48 -22.01
N PRO A 470 12.34 9.72 -22.12
CA PRO A 470 12.53 8.52 -21.33
C PRO A 470 12.78 8.90 -19.87
N LEU A 471 11.82 8.56 -19.02
CA LEU A 471 11.93 8.70 -17.58
C LEU A 471 12.11 7.33 -16.94
N PHE A 472 12.97 7.27 -15.94
CA PHE A 472 13.32 6.05 -15.24
C PHE A 472 12.88 6.11 -13.78
N ASN A 473 12.69 4.94 -13.17
CA ASN A 473 12.43 4.86 -11.74
C ASN A 473 13.74 5.03 -10.97
N SER A 474 13.72 5.86 -9.93
CA SER A 474 14.82 5.94 -8.98
C SER A 474 14.75 4.73 -8.04
N ASN A 475 15.90 4.13 -7.73
CA ASN A 475 16.03 2.98 -6.84
C ASN A 475 16.97 3.32 -5.68
N HIS A 476 16.94 2.52 -4.62
CA HIS A 476 17.87 2.65 -3.48
C HIS A 476 19.36 2.43 -3.84
N SER A 477 19.64 1.86 -5.02
CA SER A 477 21.00 1.62 -5.53
C SER A 477 21.10 1.94 -7.02
N VAL A 478 22.29 2.40 -7.42
CA VAL A 478 22.67 2.63 -8.82
C VAL A 478 22.49 1.37 -9.68
N THR A 479 22.53 0.18 -9.08
CA THR A 479 22.26 -1.10 -9.77
C THR A 479 20.90 -1.10 -10.47
N GLY A 480 19.83 -0.64 -9.82
CA GLY A 480 18.49 -0.60 -10.42
C GLY A 480 18.42 0.33 -11.64
N THR A 481 19.13 1.46 -11.56
CA THR A 481 19.30 2.39 -12.67
C THR A 481 20.13 1.78 -13.82
N ALA A 482 21.19 1.04 -13.50
CA ALA A 482 22.00 0.35 -14.51
C ALA A 482 21.21 -0.73 -15.25
N ILE A 483 20.32 -1.45 -14.54
CA ILE A 483 19.42 -2.44 -15.13
C ILE A 483 18.51 -1.75 -16.14
N GLN A 484 17.81 -0.71 -15.71
CA GLN A 484 16.87 0.01 -16.57
C GLN A 484 17.57 0.63 -17.79
N ALA A 485 18.77 1.19 -17.62
CA ALA A 485 19.56 1.72 -18.74
C ALA A 485 19.95 0.62 -19.74
N ALA A 486 20.44 -0.53 -19.28
CA ALA A 486 20.79 -1.66 -20.16
C ALA A 486 19.58 -2.18 -20.95
N ILE A 487 18.42 -2.31 -20.29
CA ILE A 487 17.17 -2.71 -20.95
C ILE A 487 16.75 -1.67 -21.99
N TYR A 488 16.79 -0.37 -21.64
CA TYR A 488 16.45 0.72 -22.55
C TYR A 488 17.35 0.73 -23.79
N MET A 489 18.63 0.43 -23.61
CA MET A 489 19.59 0.29 -24.69
C MET A 489 19.37 -0.98 -25.53
N GLY A 490 18.48 -1.90 -25.14
CA GLY A 490 18.06 -3.05 -25.93
C GLY A 490 18.64 -4.40 -25.50
N CYS A 491 19.38 -4.47 -24.39
CA CYS A 491 19.90 -5.74 -23.89
C CYS A 491 18.74 -6.64 -23.43
N LYS A 492 18.66 -7.84 -24.00
CA LYS A 492 17.67 -8.89 -23.62
C LYS A 492 18.24 -9.91 -22.65
N GLU A 493 19.52 -9.80 -22.32
CA GLU A 493 20.18 -10.59 -21.30
C GLU A 493 21.05 -9.69 -20.42
N ILE A 494 20.83 -9.75 -19.10
CA ILE A 494 21.52 -8.94 -18.10
C ILE A 494 22.09 -9.85 -17.02
N ILE A 495 23.40 -9.72 -16.79
CA ILE A 495 24.17 -10.56 -15.88
C ILE A 495 24.57 -9.73 -14.66
N PHE A 496 24.28 -10.24 -13.47
CA PHE A 496 24.66 -9.65 -12.19
C PHE A 496 25.89 -10.36 -11.63
N THR A 497 26.88 -9.58 -11.22
CA THR A 497 28.05 -10.05 -10.46
C THR A 497 28.37 -9.05 -9.35
N GLY A 498 28.82 -9.54 -8.20
CA GLY A 498 29.10 -8.69 -7.03
C GLY A 498 27.87 -8.01 -6.44
N GLN A 499 26.66 -8.51 -6.71
CA GLN A 499 25.40 -7.97 -6.18
C GLN A 499 24.99 -8.77 -4.94
N ASP A 500 25.79 -8.69 -3.87
CA ASP A 500 25.61 -9.56 -2.70
C ASP A 500 24.35 -9.28 -1.89
N LEU A 501 23.95 -8.01 -1.74
CA LEU A 501 22.72 -7.55 -1.06
C LEU A 501 22.48 -8.19 0.33
N SER A 502 23.56 -8.63 0.96
CA SER A 502 23.64 -9.35 2.22
C SER A 502 25.11 -9.40 2.66
N TYR A 503 25.37 -9.94 3.84
CA TYR A 503 26.71 -10.10 4.40
C TYR A 503 27.16 -11.57 4.35
N PRO A 504 27.67 -12.07 3.21
CA PRO A 504 28.18 -13.43 3.12
C PRO A 504 29.41 -13.59 4.04
N ASN A 505 29.37 -14.58 4.94
CA ASN A 505 30.41 -14.83 5.94
C ASN A 505 30.79 -13.57 6.76
N ASP A 506 29.81 -12.71 7.07
CA ASP A 506 30.01 -11.43 7.79
C ASP A 506 31.03 -10.49 7.12
N ARG A 507 31.05 -10.44 5.78
CA ARG A 507 31.83 -9.47 4.99
C ARG A 507 30.92 -8.48 4.27
N VAL A 508 31.37 -7.23 4.12
CA VAL A 508 30.53 -6.14 3.57
C VAL A 508 30.92 -5.70 2.16
N TYR A 509 32.21 -5.69 1.78
CA TYR A 509 32.67 -5.28 0.44
C TYR A 509 33.84 -6.13 -0.07
N SER A 510 34.06 -6.11 -1.39
CA SER A 510 35.25 -6.69 -2.05
C SER A 510 36.54 -5.91 -1.71
N PRO A 511 37.72 -6.56 -1.70
CA PRO A 511 39.01 -5.87 -1.52
C PRO A 511 39.17 -4.68 -2.48
N GLY A 512 39.62 -3.53 -1.95
CA GLY A 512 39.88 -2.31 -2.73
C GLY A 512 38.86 -1.17 -2.56
N ALA A 513 37.69 -1.42 -1.95
CA ALA A 513 36.74 -0.37 -1.57
C ALA A 513 37.23 0.45 -0.36
N LYS A 514 37.94 1.57 -0.60
CA LYS A 514 38.67 2.33 0.45
C LYS A 514 37.85 3.40 1.20
N HIS A 515 36.53 3.42 1.07
CA HIS A 515 35.70 4.55 1.55
C HIS A 515 35.14 4.44 2.98
N PHE A 516 35.29 3.30 3.64
CA PHE A 516 34.79 3.10 5.00
C PHE A 516 35.90 2.61 5.95
N LYS A 517 35.87 3.09 7.20
CA LYS A 517 36.76 2.61 8.28
C LYS A 517 36.27 1.25 8.77
N GLU A 518 37.19 0.31 9.03
CA GLU A 518 36.88 -1.07 9.48
C GLU A 518 35.95 -1.12 10.71
N GLU A 519 36.15 -0.25 11.71
CA GLU A 519 35.28 -0.18 12.91
C GLU A 519 33.80 0.14 12.60
N LYS A 520 33.52 0.92 11.55
CA LYS A 520 32.14 1.21 11.14
C LYS A 520 31.47 0.01 10.46
N LEU A 521 32.27 -0.90 9.92
CA LEU A 521 31.82 -2.06 9.16
C LEU A 521 31.28 -3.16 10.09
N GLU A 522 32.01 -3.41 11.19
CA GLU A 522 31.60 -4.36 12.23
C GLU A 522 30.28 -3.92 12.90
N GLN A 523 30.17 -2.63 13.24
CA GLN A 523 28.94 -2.06 13.80
C GLN A 523 27.72 -2.21 12.87
N GLN A 524 27.93 -2.12 11.56
CA GLN A 524 26.85 -2.33 10.57
C GLN A 524 26.37 -3.77 10.54
N ILE A 525 27.29 -4.74 10.60
CA ILE A 525 26.95 -6.16 10.65
C ILE A 525 26.25 -6.49 11.96
N GLU A 526 26.76 -6.00 13.09
CA GLU A 526 26.15 -6.21 14.41
C GLU A 526 24.72 -5.69 14.47
N ALA A 527 24.45 -4.51 13.90
CA ALA A 527 23.12 -3.91 13.84
C ALA A 527 22.16 -4.59 12.85
N ALA A 528 22.65 -5.47 11.96
CA ALA A 528 21.83 -6.16 10.97
C ALA A 528 21.07 -7.33 11.60
N THR A 529 19.78 -7.11 11.91
CA THR A 529 18.90 -8.12 12.52
C THR A 529 18.07 -8.91 11.50
N LEU A 530 18.01 -8.44 10.26
CA LEU A 530 17.26 -9.09 9.19
C LEU A 530 18.10 -10.16 8.49
N VAL A 531 17.40 -11.10 7.86
CA VAL A 531 18.01 -12.18 7.08
C VAL A 531 17.33 -12.35 5.72
N VAL A 532 18.07 -12.86 4.73
CA VAL A 532 17.60 -13.20 3.38
C VAL A 532 18.18 -14.55 2.94
N GLU A 533 17.43 -15.28 2.13
CA GLU A 533 17.93 -16.51 1.49
C GLU A 533 19.05 -16.15 0.50
N ASN A 534 20.15 -16.90 0.52
CA ASN A 534 21.25 -16.76 -0.43
C ASN A 534 21.12 -17.80 -1.56
N VAL A 535 21.92 -17.65 -2.62
CA VAL A 535 21.86 -18.52 -3.81
C VAL A 535 22.10 -20.01 -3.53
N ASN A 536 22.69 -20.35 -2.38
CA ASN A 536 22.95 -21.73 -1.95
C ASN A 536 21.81 -22.30 -1.06
N GLY A 537 20.72 -21.55 -0.85
CA GLY A 537 19.58 -21.96 -0.03
C GLY A 537 19.78 -21.80 1.49
N THR A 538 20.84 -21.11 1.92
CA THR A 538 21.08 -20.78 3.34
C THR A 538 20.73 -19.31 3.61
N MET A 539 20.74 -18.86 4.87
CA MET A 539 20.36 -17.49 5.23
C MET A 539 21.59 -16.61 5.49
N ASN A 540 21.65 -15.44 4.86
CA ASN A 540 22.63 -14.40 5.17
C ASN A 540 21.99 -13.28 6.00
N ARG A 541 22.77 -12.65 6.88
CA ARG A 541 22.37 -11.39 7.51
C ARG A 541 22.29 -10.29 6.46
N THR A 542 21.36 -9.35 6.62
CA THR A 542 21.21 -8.19 5.74
C THR A 542 20.74 -6.97 6.51
N SER A 543 21.07 -5.78 6.01
CA SER A 543 20.59 -4.52 6.56
C SER A 543 19.22 -4.12 5.97
N ASN A 544 18.54 -3.17 6.61
CA ASN A 544 17.29 -2.60 6.07
C ASN A 544 17.48 -2.08 4.64
N LEU A 545 18.56 -1.31 4.39
CA LEU A 545 18.84 -0.73 3.07
C LEU A 545 19.12 -1.80 2.01
N MET A 546 19.87 -2.85 2.35
CA MET A 546 20.11 -3.96 1.42
C MET A 546 18.84 -4.74 1.10
N LYS A 547 17.97 -4.98 2.10
CA LYS A 547 16.66 -5.61 1.88
C LYS A 547 15.75 -4.77 1.00
N LEU A 548 15.70 -3.45 1.20
CA LEU A 548 14.98 -2.53 0.31
C LEU A 548 15.57 -2.53 -1.10
N THR A 549 16.90 -2.53 -1.21
CA THR A 549 17.59 -2.59 -2.51
C THR A 549 17.27 -3.89 -3.26
N LEU A 550 17.21 -5.03 -2.56
CA LEU A 550 16.79 -6.30 -3.12
C LEU A 550 15.35 -6.23 -3.64
N ALA A 551 14.41 -5.75 -2.82
CA ALA A 551 13.01 -5.61 -3.22
C ALA A 551 12.83 -4.65 -4.42
N ASP A 552 13.57 -3.54 -4.45
CA ASP A 552 13.58 -2.60 -5.57
C ASP A 552 14.07 -3.25 -6.86
N ILE A 553 15.19 -4.00 -6.80
CA ILE A 553 15.71 -4.72 -7.96
C ILE A 553 14.66 -5.71 -8.44
N GLU A 554 14.13 -6.55 -7.56
CA GLU A 554 13.09 -7.54 -7.91
C GLU A 554 11.87 -6.89 -8.56
N SER A 555 11.41 -5.74 -8.05
CA SER A 555 10.31 -4.97 -8.63
C SER A 555 10.64 -4.45 -10.04
N VAL A 556 11.88 -4.02 -10.29
CA VAL A 556 12.34 -3.67 -11.64
C VAL A 556 12.31 -4.89 -12.55
N LEU A 557 12.86 -6.04 -12.11
CA LEU A 557 12.94 -7.25 -12.93
C LEU A 557 11.57 -7.79 -13.33
N GLU A 558 10.61 -7.76 -12.41
CA GLU A 558 9.23 -8.19 -12.64
C GLU A 558 8.57 -7.44 -13.82
N GLY A 559 8.91 -6.15 -14.01
CA GLY A 559 8.41 -5.33 -15.10
C GLY A 559 8.91 -5.72 -16.50
N TYR A 560 9.89 -6.63 -16.59
CA TYR A 560 10.53 -7.01 -17.85
C TYR A 560 10.63 -8.54 -18.05
N PRO A 561 9.50 -9.26 -18.16
CA PRO A 561 9.48 -10.72 -18.26
C PRO A 561 10.13 -11.27 -19.55
N ALA A 562 10.34 -10.42 -20.56
CA ALA A 562 11.02 -10.79 -21.81
C ALA A 562 12.55 -10.68 -21.75
N VAL A 563 13.12 -10.16 -20.65
CA VAL A 563 14.56 -10.04 -20.43
C VAL A 563 15.03 -11.21 -19.56
N GLN A 564 16.11 -11.85 -19.97
CA GLN A 564 16.76 -12.89 -19.18
C GLN A 564 17.70 -12.25 -18.15
N PHE A 565 17.48 -12.53 -16.87
CA PHE A 565 18.35 -12.08 -15.79
C PHE A 565 19.15 -13.24 -15.20
N ILE A 566 20.46 -13.07 -15.11
CA ILE A 566 21.38 -14.11 -14.64
C ILE A 566 22.12 -13.60 -13.41
N ASN A 567 22.09 -14.35 -12.32
CA ASN A 567 22.85 -14.03 -11.11
C ASN A 567 24.07 -14.94 -10.98
N THR A 568 25.26 -14.36 -11.13
CA THR A 568 26.55 -15.07 -10.98
C THR A 568 27.12 -14.96 -9.57
N THR A 569 26.50 -14.14 -8.72
CA THR A 569 26.90 -13.88 -7.33
C THR A 569 26.77 -15.15 -6.48
N ALA A 570 27.87 -15.88 -6.26
CA ALA A 570 27.86 -17.23 -5.70
C ALA A 570 27.50 -17.33 -4.19
N MET A 571 27.56 -16.24 -3.43
CA MET A 571 27.32 -16.25 -1.98
C MET A 571 26.32 -15.17 -1.53
N GLY A 572 25.84 -14.35 -2.45
CA GLY A 572 24.92 -13.25 -2.17
C GLY A 572 23.48 -13.68 -2.02
N ALA A 573 22.61 -12.71 -1.78
CA ALA A 573 21.18 -12.89 -1.72
C ALA A 573 20.67 -13.50 -3.03
N LYS A 574 19.69 -14.39 -2.89
CA LYS A 574 18.89 -14.87 -4.00
C LYS A 574 18.00 -13.72 -4.47
N ILE A 575 18.07 -13.41 -5.75
CA ILE A 575 17.28 -12.34 -6.38
C ILE A 575 16.17 -13.00 -7.19
N LYS A 576 14.90 -12.71 -6.89
CA LYS A 576 13.77 -13.22 -7.68
C LYS A 576 13.89 -12.79 -9.14
N TYR A 577 13.25 -13.56 -10.03
CA TYR A 577 13.29 -13.37 -11.49
C TYR A 577 14.69 -13.55 -12.13
N THR A 578 15.67 -14.07 -11.38
CA THR A 578 17.00 -14.41 -11.91
C THR A 578 17.23 -15.91 -11.94
N THR A 579 18.07 -16.36 -12.87
CA THR A 579 18.63 -17.72 -12.87
C THR A 579 20.04 -17.67 -12.30
N ALA A 580 20.32 -18.49 -11.29
CA ALA A 580 21.68 -18.63 -10.77
C ALA A 580 22.54 -19.43 -11.77
N GLU A 581 23.65 -18.84 -12.24
CA GLU A 581 24.56 -19.45 -13.20
C GLU A 581 26.00 -19.02 -12.86
N PRO A 582 26.98 -19.94 -12.71
CA PRO A 582 28.36 -19.57 -12.49
C PRO A 582 28.94 -18.73 -13.64
N MET A 583 29.72 -17.70 -13.33
CA MET A 583 30.31 -16.80 -14.34
C MET A 583 31.12 -17.56 -15.42
N GLU A 584 31.76 -18.68 -15.06
CA GLU A 584 32.47 -19.53 -16.02
C GLU A 584 31.55 -20.06 -17.14
N GLN A 585 30.31 -20.42 -16.83
CA GLN A 585 29.34 -20.92 -17.81
C GLN A 585 28.84 -19.80 -18.72
N VAL A 586 28.61 -18.61 -18.14
CA VAL A 586 28.25 -17.40 -18.90
C VAL A 586 29.34 -17.06 -19.92
N VAL A 587 30.62 -17.08 -19.53
CA VAL A 587 31.76 -16.85 -20.44
C VAL A 587 31.76 -17.85 -21.59
N LYS A 588 31.56 -19.14 -21.32
CA LYS A 588 31.51 -20.17 -22.38
C LYS A 588 30.35 -19.93 -23.35
N ARG A 589 29.18 -19.54 -22.84
CA ARG A 589 27.97 -19.28 -23.63
C ARG A 589 28.10 -18.03 -24.51
N LEU A 590 28.75 -16.99 -24.00
CA LEU A 590 28.91 -15.70 -24.69
C LEU A 590 30.18 -15.58 -25.54
N GLY A 591 31.14 -16.49 -25.42
CA GLY A 591 32.45 -16.43 -26.09
C GLY A 591 32.46 -16.29 -27.61
N ASN A 592 31.32 -16.49 -28.29
CA ASN A 592 31.18 -16.31 -29.74
C ASN A 592 30.70 -14.90 -30.15
N LYS A 593 30.23 -14.06 -29.22
CA LYS A 593 29.81 -12.68 -29.49
C LYS A 593 31.02 -11.75 -29.42
N LYS A 594 31.08 -10.67 -30.19
CA LYS A 594 32.15 -9.66 -30.05
C LYS A 594 31.57 -8.27 -29.85
N THR A 595 31.94 -7.62 -28.76
CA THR A 595 31.58 -6.23 -28.49
C THR A 595 32.54 -5.27 -29.21
N ASP A 596 32.09 -4.04 -29.41
CA ASP A 596 32.98 -2.93 -29.80
C ASP A 596 33.33 -2.14 -28.54
N GLU A 597 34.60 -2.20 -28.13
CA GLU A 597 35.09 -1.52 -26.93
C GLU A 597 34.81 0.00 -26.95
N ASN A 598 34.76 0.60 -28.14
CA ASN A 598 34.53 2.03 -28.34
C ASN A 598 33.09 2.37 -28.69
N PHE A 599 32.16 1.42 -28.59
CA PHE A 599 30.75 1.60 -28.97
C PHE A 599 30.14 2.88 -28.36
N PHE A 600 30.17 3.02 -27.04
CA PHE A 600 29.60 4.17 -26.34
C PHE A 600 30.26 5.49 -26.75
N ILE A 601 31.58 5.49 -26.97
CA ILE A 601 32.32 6.68 -27.39
C ILE A 601 31.85 7.16 -28.77
N LYS A 602 31.67 6.23 -29.72
CA LYS A 602 31.17 6.54 -31.07
C LYS A 602 29.74 7.07 -31.01
N GLU A 603 28.86 6.36 -30.32
CA GLU A 603 27.45 6.73 -30.21
C GLU A 603 27.27 8.09 -29.52
N ILE A 604 28.03 8.41 -28.47
CA ILE A 604 27.96 9.73 -27.80
C ILE A 604 28.39 10.85 -28.75
N LYS A 605 29.46 10.65 -29.55
CA LYS A 605 29.95 11.64 -30.52
C LYS A 605 28.97 11.90 -31.65
N GLU A 606 28.23 10.88 -32.06
CA GLU A 606 27.26 10.94 -33.16
C GLU A 606 25.83 11.34 -32.68
N SER A 607 25.60 11.35 -31.36
CA SER A 607 24.30 11.64 -30.78
C SER A 607 23.86 13.09 -30.98
N SER A 608 22.57 13.28 -31.22
CA SER A 608 21.97 14.61 -31.24
C SER A 608 21.74 15.13 -29.82
N HIS A 609 21.77 16.46 -29.71
CA HIS A 609 21.40 17.18 -28.49
C HIS A 609 19.92 17.58 -28.55
N TYR A 610 19.41 18.17 -27.48
CA TYR A 610 18.07 18.76 -27.50
C TYR A 610 17.94 19.83 -28.60
N GLU A 611 16.72 19.96 -29.14
CA GLU A 611 16.42 20.97 -30.15
C GLU A 611 16.70 22.38 -29.65
N ASN A 612 17.20 23.25 -30.54
CA ASN A 612 17.56 24.62 -30.20
C ASN A 612 16.39 25.41 -29.58
N GLU A 613 15.15 25.18 -30.02
CA GLU A 613 13.97 25.82 -29.44
C GLU A 613 13.80 25.48 -27.96
N ARG A 614 13.85 24.19 -27.61
CA ARG A 614 13.81 23.72 -26.21
C ARG A 614 14.94 24.33 -25.39
N LEU A 615 16.16 24.34 -25.91
CA LEU A 615 17.31 24.94 -25.23
C LEU A 615 17.11 26.43 -24.94
N GLN A 616 16.51 27.19 -25.87
CA GLN A 616 16.20 28.61 -25.66
C GLN A 616 15.08 28.80 -24.64
N THR A 617 14.04 27.97 -24.65
CA THR A 617 12.96 28.01 -23.65
C THR A 617 13.52 27.78 -22.24
N ILE A 618 14.38 26.77 -22.07
CA ILE A 618 15.02 26.48 -20.78
C ILE A 618 15.90 27.65 -20.32
N LYS A 619 16.71 28.22 -21.21
CA LYS A 619 17.53 29.41 -20.90
C LYS A 619 16.66 30.59 -20.45
N ASN A 620 15.61 30.90 -21.19
CA ASN A 620 14.68 31.98 -20.84
C ASN A 620 14.03 31.76 -19.49
N LEU A 621 13.64 30.53 -19.17
CA LEU A 621 13.11 30.16 -17.85
C LEU A 621 14.13 30.40 -16.74
N VAL A 622 15.38 29.96 -16.93
CA VAL A 622 16.47 30.16 -15.95
C VAL A 622 16.76 31.65 -15.73
N PHE A 623 16.87 32.44 -16.80
CA PHE A 623 17.17 33.88 -16.70
C PHE A 623 16.05 34.71 -16.09
N ARG A 624 14.79 34.25 -16.18
CA ARG A 624 13.63 34.90 -15.53
C ARG A 624 13.41 34.50 -14.08
N MET A 625 13.97 33.37 -13.65
CA MET A 625 13.81 32.82 -12.31
C MET A 625 14.09 33.82 -11.16
N PRO A 626 15.10 34.72 -11.24
CA PRO A 626 15.32 35.72 -10.18
C PRO A 626 14.12 36.66 -9.95
N GLU A 627 13.50 37.15 -11.03
CA GLU A 627 12.33 38.04 -10.95
C GLU A 627 11.08 37.30 -10.47
N GLU A 628 10.92 36.05 -10.91
CA GLU A 628 9.81 35.20 -10.47
C GLU A 628 9.94 34.80 -9.00
N LEU A 629 11.16 34.53 -8.50
CA LEU A 629 11.40 34.27 -7.08
C LEU A 629 11.05 35.50 -6.22
N LYS A 630 11.39 36.71 -6.68
CA LYS A 630 11.02 37.94 -5.97
C LYS A 630 9.50 38.09 -5.86
N SER A 631 8.78 37.87 -6.96
CA SER A 631 7.32 37.93 -6.99
C SER A 631 6.69 36.86 -6.08
N TYR A 632 7.27 35.67 -6.07
CA TYR A 632 6.87 34.56 -5.20
C TYR A 632 7.07 34.90 -3.71
N GLU A 633 8.22 35.47 -3.34
CA GLU A 633 8.51 35.93 -1.97
C GLU A 633 7.49 36.98 -1.50
N GLU A 634 7.17 37.98 -2.34
CA GLU A 634 6.17 39.00 -2.03
C GLU A 634 4.78 38.39 -1.81
N GLY A 635 4.39 37.43 -2.65
CA GLY A 635 3.15 36.65 -2.49
C GLY A 635 3.10 35.88 -1.16
N LEU A 636 4.15 35.15 -0.82
CA LEU A 636 4.24 34.41 0.44
C LEU A 636 4.19 35.33 1.67
N LYS A 637 4.85 36.49 1.63
CA LYS A 637 4.76 37.51 2.69
C LYS A 637 3.32 38.00 2.86
N GLY A 638 2.62 38.23 1.75
CA GLY A 638 1.20 38.59 1.74
C GLY A 638 0.31 37.54 2.40
N ILE A 639 0.50 36.27 2.01
CA ILE A 639 -0.21 35.12 2.58
C ILE A 639 0.03 35.01 4.09
N ASN A 640 1.29 35.03 4.53
CA ASN A 640 1.63 34.93 5.96
C ASN A 640 0.96 36.05 6.78
N LYS A 641 1.06 37.30 6.29
CA LYS A 641 0.43 38.46 6.93
C LYS A 641 -1.08 38.34 7.02
N ASN A 642 -1.73 37.70 6.05
CA ASN A 642 -3.18 37.50 6.06
C ASN A 642 -3.58 36.39 7.03
N ILE A 643 -2.81 35.29 7.11
CA ILE A 643 -3.01 34.20 8.07
C ILE A 643 -2.91 34.71 9.53
N GLU A 644 -1.99 35.63 9.81
CA GLU A 644 -1.81 36.22 11.16
C GLU A 644 -3.03 37.01 11.65
N LYS A 645 -3.82 37.59 10.75
CA LYS A 645 -5.01 38.36 11.09
C LYS A 645 -6.24 37.50 11.40
N LEU A 646 -6.23 36.22 11.02
CA LEU A 646 -7.42 35.36 11.08
C LEU A 646 -8.01 35.20 12.49
N PRO A 647 -7.25 34.96 13.58
CA PRO A 647 -7.84 34.73 14.90
C PRO A 647 -8.53 35.96 15.49
N GLU A 648 -8.04 37.15 15.18
CA GLU A 648 -8.69 38.39 15.63
C GLU A 648 -9.97 38.64 14.81
N LEU A 649 -9.88 38.49 13.48
CA LEU A 649 -11.02 38.68 12.58
C LEU A 649 -12.13 37.66 12.80
N SER A 650 -11.81 36.40 13.09
CA SER A 650 -12.81 35.36 13.34
C SER A 650 -13.69 35.67 14.55
N ARG A 651 -13.15 36.39 15.55
CA ARG A 651 -13.88 36.85 16.74
C ARG A 651 -14.64 38.16 16.51
N LYS A 652 -14.02 39.12 15.81
CA LYS A 652 -14.57 40.49 15.67
C LYS A 652 -15.46 40.68 14.44
N ASN A 653 -15.17 39.99 13.34
CA ASN A 653 -15.87 40.12 12.06
C ASN A 653 -15.76 38.83 11.22
N PRO A 654 -16.61 37.82 11.49
CA PRO A 654 -16.56 36.53 10.81
C PRO A 654 -16.69 36.62 9.27
N GLN A 655 -17.51 37.54 8.77
CA GLN A 655 -17.68 37.73 7.32
C GLN A 655 -16.38 38.19 6.65
N LYS A 656 -15.70 39.16 7.26
CA LYS A 656 -14.39 39.63 6.77
C LYS A 656 -13.32 38.55 6.90
N CYS A 657 -13.37 37.73 7.95
CA CYS A 657 -12.50 36.56 8.11
C CYS A 657 -12.69 35.57 6.96
N PHE A 658 -13.94 35.23 6.62
CA PHE A 658 -14.27 34.33 5.51
C PHE A 658 -13.77 34.86 4.17
N THR A 659 -13.95 36.15 3.88
CA THR A 659 -13.39 36.78 2.68
C THR A 659 -11.86 36.69 2.65
N LEU A 660 -11.19 36.93 3.79
CA LEU A 660 -9.74 36.86 3.87
C LEU A 660 -9.19 35.44 3.65
N ILE A 661 -9.90 34.41 4.13
CA ILE A 661 -9.56 33.00 3.86
C ILE A 661 -9.62 32.73 2.35
N LYS A 662 -10.67 33.17 1.65
CA LYS A 662 -10.77 33.02 0.18
C LYS A 662 -9.64 33.73 -0.57
N THR A 663 -9.21 34.89 -0.07
CA THR A 663 -8.04 35.60 -0.62
C THR A 663 -6.78 34.78 -0.41
N ILE A 664 -6.54 34.25 0.80
CA ILE A 664 -5.41 33.36 1.09
C ILE A 664 -5.42 32.14 0.18
N GLU A 665 -6.56 31.49 -0.03
CA GLU A 665 -6.68 30.34 -0.95
C GLU A 665 -6.33 30.71 -2.40
N THR A 666 -6.73 31.91 -2.84
CA THR A 666 -6.44 32.40 -4.20
C THR A 666 -4.96 32.73 -4.35
N ASP A 667 -4.37 33.45 -3.39
CA ASP A 667 -2.95 33.78 -3.38
C ASP A 667 -2.08 32.51 -3.27
N TRP A 668 -2.52 31.53 -2.47
CA TRP A 668 -1.87 30.22 -2.37
C TRP A 668 -1.91 29.48 -3.69
N LYS A 669 -3.04 29.50 -4.42
CA LYS A 669 -3.14 28.93 -5.77
C LYS A 669 -2.16 29.60 -6.75
N VAL A 670 -1.95 30.91 -6.66
CA VAL A 670 -0.94 31.60 -7.47
C VAL A 670 0.47 31.13 -7.08
N ALA A 671 0.76 31.04 -5.77
CA ALA A 671 2.04 30.59 -5.25
C ALA A 671 2.41 29.18 -5.73
N ILE A 672 1.50 28.20 -5.62
CA ILE A 672 1.79 26.80 -6.02
C ILE A 672 1.93 26.60 -7.54
N ASN A 673 1.39 27.53 -8.34
CA ASN A 673 1.51 27.49 -9.80
C ASN A 673 2.72 28.27 -10.33
N SER A 674 3.47 28.93 -9.45
CA SER A 674 4.68 29.67 -9.83
C SER A 674 5.85 28.73 -10.15
N GLN A 675 6.79 29.19 -11.00
CA GLN A 675 8.00 28.40 -11.31
C GLN A 675 8.86 28.12 -10.07
N PRO A 676 9.11 29.09 -9.16
CA PRO A 676 9.84 28.80 -7.92
C PRO A 676 9.19 27.68 -7.10
N PHE A 677 7.86 27.63 -7.01
CA PHE A 677 7.22 26.53 -6.30
C PHE A 677 7.45 25.18 -7.00
N GLN A 678 7.18 25.12 -8.31
CA GLN A 678 7.24 23.87 -9.07
C GLN A 678 8.66 23.29 -9.17
N VAL A 679 9.69 24.13 -9.17
CA VAL A 679 11.10 23.71 -9.22
C VAL A 679 11.64 23.34 -7.84
N PHE A 680 11.41 24.19 -6.83
CA PHE A 680 12.12 24.05 -5.55
C PHE A 680 11.33 23.23 -4.52
N CYS A 681 10.00 23.38 -4.47
CA CYS A 681 9.25 22.98 -3.28
C CYS A 681 9.10 21.47 -3.11
N PHE A 682 8.91 20.73 -4.21
CA PHE A 682 8.78 19.28 -4.15
C PHE A 682 10.06 18.56 -3.72
N MET A 683 11.23 19.18 -3.93
CA MET A 683 12.53 18.63 -3.52
C MET A 683 12.90 19.06 -2.10
N LEU A 684 12.72 20.35 -1.75
CA LEU A 684 13.11 20.89 -0.45
C LEU A 684 12.13 20.58 0.67
N PHE A 685 10.83 20.52 0.35
CA PHE A 685 9.77 20.47 1.35
C PHE A 685 8.81 19.31 1.13
N ARG A 686 9.24 18.22 0.49
CA ARG A 686 8.40 17.04 0.21
C ARG A 686 7.59 16.60 1.43
N ASN A 687 8.25 16.50 2.58
CA ASN A 687 7.63 16.04 3.83
C ASN A 687 6.64 17.07 4.38
N ALA A 688 7.03 18.36 4.42
CA ALA A 688 6.13 19.43 4.87
C ALA A 688 4.93 19.64 3.93
N LEU A 689 5.09 19.43 2.62
CA LEU A 689 3.99 19.40 1.65
C LEU A 689 3.07 18.20 1.89
N SER A 690 3.64 17.02 2.16
CA SER A 690 2.85 15.83 2.47
C SER A 690 2.03 16.02 3.75
N GLU A 691 2.62 16.61 4.79
CA GLU A 691 1.93 16.98 6.03
C GLU A 691 0.81 18.02 5.77
N PHE A 692 1.11 19.06 5.00
CA PHE A 692 0.13 20.07 4.59
C PHE A 692 -1.05 19.45 3.83
N GLU A 693 -0.79 18.62 2.82
CA GLU A 693 -1.82 17.95 2.04
C GLU A 693 -2.67 16.97 2.85
N ARG A 694 -2.04 16.32 3.84
CA ARG A 694 -2.71 15.39 4.75
C ARG A 694 -3.73 16.10 5.64
N ASP A 695 -3.36 17.25 6.18
CA ASP A 695 -4.16 17.98 7.16
C ASP A 695 -5.13 19.00 6.49
N LEU A 696 -4.94 19.31 5.19
CA LEU A 696 -5.78 20.24 4.42
C LEU A 696 -7.29 19.93 4.39
N PRO A 697 -7.76 18.66 4.30
CA PRO A 697 -9.18 18.34 4.34
C PRO A 697 -9.88 18.81 5.63
N GLU A 698 -9.22 18.70 6.78
CA GLU A 698 -9.74 19.16 8.07
C GLU A 698 -10.02 20.66 8.04
N LEU A 699 -9.11 21.45 7.47
CA LEU A 699 -9.30 22.89 7.25
C LEU A 699 -10.44 23.18 6.26
N ALA A 700 -10.53 22.42 5.18
CA ALA A 700 -11.52 22.64 4.12
C ALA A 700 -12.95 22.45 4.65
N GLU A 701 -13.18 21.38 5.41
CA GLU A 701 -14.50 20.94 5.90
C GLU A 701 -14.98 21.70 7.16
N GLU A 702 -14.09 22.35 7.90
CA GLU A 702 -14.47 23.11 9.09
C GLU A 702 -15.34 24.34 8.75
N ASN A 703 -16.51 24.42 9.39
CA ASN A 703 -17.53 25.45 9.16
C ASN A 703 -17.53 26.54 10.26
N ASN A 704 -17.03 26.23 11.45
CA ASN A 704 -16.88 27.21 12.52
C ASN A 704 -15.70 28.13 12.22
N MET A 705 -15.98 29.43 12.00
CA MET A 705 -14.94 30.39 11.60
C MET A 705 -13.79 30.56 12.61
N ILE A 706 -14.05 30.41 13.91
CA ILE A 706 -12.99 30.51 14.93
C ILE A 706 -12.05 29.30 14.82
N LYS A 707 -12.63 28.09 14.69
CA LYS A 707 -11.85 26.87 14.49
C LYS A 707 -11.14 26.87 13.13
N LYS A 708 -11.82 27.25 12.05
CA LYS A 708 -11.24 27.35 10.70
C LYS A 708 -10.06 28.33 10.66
N ALA A 709 -10.17 29.47 11.34
CA ALA A 709 -9.07 30.42 11.49
C ALA A 709 -7.88 29.83 12.25
N LYS A 710 -8.14 29.05 13.30
CA LYS A 710 -7.09 28.34 14.06
C LYS A 710 -6.42 27.26 13.21
N LEU A 711 -7.19 26.41 12.54
CA LEU A 711 -6.70 25.38 11.62
C LEU A 711 -5.87 25.99 10.49
N ALA A 712 -6.27 27.13 9.92
CA ALA A 712 -5.50 27.82 8.90
C ALA A 712 -4.12 28.26 9.43
N GLN A 713 -4.04 28.68 10.70
CA GLN A 713 -2.75 28.99 11.33
C GLN A 713 -1.92 27.75 11.62
N GLU A 714 -2.53 26.65 12.04
CA GLU A 714 -1.82 25.41 12.39
C GLU A 714 -1.34 24.66 11.14
N ILE A 715 -2.11 24.68 10.05
CA ILE A 715 -1.83 23.90 8.83
C ILE A 715 -1.06 24.73 7.81
N MET A 716 -1.49 25.94 7.48
CA MET A 716 -0.89 26.71 6.38
C MET A 716 0.36 27.47 6.81
N LYS A 717 0.35 28.10 8.00
CA LYS A 717 1.42 29.00 8.43
C LYS A 717 2.79 28.31 8.49
N PRO A 718 2.95 27.09 9.06
CA PRO A 718 4.27 26.48 9.17
C PRO A 718 4.95 26.27 7.82
N LEU A 719 4.19 25.85 6.79
CA LEU A 719 4.73 25.68 5.45
C LEU A 719 5.12 27.02 4.82
N VAL A 720 4.25 28.04 4.93
CA VAL A 720 4.54 29.38 4.38
C VAL A 720 5.78 30.01 5.01
N VAL A 721 5.96 29.86 6.34
CA VAL A 721 7.15 30.35 7.04
C VAL A 721 8.39 29.60 6.60
N LYS A 722 8.35 28.26 6.55
CA LYS A 722 9.47 27.44 6.03
C LYS A 722 9.87 27.85 4.61
N LEU A 723 8.90 28.14 3.74
CA LEU A 723 9.16 28.60 2.39
C LEU A 723 9.86 29.96 2.38
N LEU A 724 9.39 30.92 3.18
CA LEU A 724 10.00 32.24 3.32
C LEU A 724 11.43 32.19 3.84
N ASP A 725 11.69 31.35 4.85
CA ASP A 725 13.01 31.20 5.46
C ASP A 725 14.06 30.66 4.47
N GLU A 726 13.62 29.93 3.44
CA GLU A 726 14.49 29.34 2.42
C GLU A 726 14.72 30.23 1.19
N ILE A 727 13.97 31.33 1.02
CA ILE A 727 14.11 32.24 -0.13
C ILE A 727 15.56 32.74 -0.31
N PRO A 728 16.30 33.16 0.73
CA PRO A 728 17.68 33.64 0.55
C PRO A 728 18.58 32.60 -0.10
N ARG A 729 18.40 31.33 0.27
CA ARG A 729 19.18 30.23 -0.29
C ARG A 729 18.71 29.82 -1.68
N MET A 730 17.40 29.83 -1.95
CA MET A 730 16.89 29.65 -3.32
C MET A 730 17.50 30.69 -4.25
N LYS A 731 17.63 31.94 -3.79
CA LYS A 731 18.29 33.00 -4.54
C LYS A 731 19.75 32.69 -4.85
N GLU A 732 20.53 32.24 -3.86
CA GLU A 732 21.94 31.82 -4.07
C GLU A 732 22.04 30.71 -5.14
N LEU A 733 21.18 29.70 -5.06
CA LEU A 733 21.14 28.61 -6.03
C LEU A 733 20.80 29.12 -7.43
N ILE A 734 19.81 30.00 -7.55
CA ILE A 734 19.41 30.60 -8.85
C ILE A 734 20.55 31.44 -9.42
N ASP A 735 21.18 32.30 -8.62
CA ASP A 735 22.24 33.20 -9.09
C ASP A 735 23.43 32.39 -9.64
N GLU A 736 23.85 31.32 -8.95
CA GLU A 736 24.90 30.43 -9.44
C GLU A 736 24.45 29.62 -10.67
N THR A 737 23.18 29.19 -10.73
CA THR A 737 22.62 28.50 -11.91
C THR A 737 22.63 29.39 -13.14
N VAL A 738 22.14 30.63 -13.02
CA VAL A 738 22.13 31.65 -14.07
C VAL A 738 23.55 31.90 -14.56
N LYS A 739 24.50 32.04 -13.65
CA LYS A 739 25.92 32.23 -13.97
C LYS A 739 26.50 31.03 -14.71
N ARG A 740 26.25 29.79 -14.26
CA ARG A 740 26.74 28.56 -14.90
C ARG A 740 26.17 28.40 -16.30
N VAL A 741 24.85 28.51 -16.46
CA VAL A 741 24.17 28.43 -17.76
C VAL A 741 24.66 29.52 -18.70
N GLY A 742 24.82 30.76 -18.21
CA GLY A 742 25.35 31.88 -19.00
C GLY A 742 26.82 31.72 -19.41
N ALA A 743 27.64 31.04 -18.61
CA ALA A 743 29.02 30.71 -18.98
C ALA A 743 29.07 29.61 -20.06
N GLY A 744 28.20 28.60 -19.95
CA GLY A 744 28.09 27.49 -20.91
C GLY A 744 27.58 27.91 -22.30
N THR A 745 26.97 29.09 -22.44
CA THR A 745 26.47 29.59 -23.74
C THR A 745 27.53 30.16 -24.70
N ASN A 746 28.80 30.21 -24.28
CA ASN A 746 29.91 30.71 -25.10
C ASN A 746 30.82 29.60 -25.66
N ILE A 747 30.42 28.34 -25.52
CA ILE A 747 31.05 27.14 -26.11
C ILE A 747 30.09 26.62 -27.18
#